data_AF-A0A158NC69-F1
#
_entry.id   AF-A0A158NC69-F1
#
_cell.length_a   1.000
_cell.length_b   1.000
_cell.length_c   1.000
_cell.angle_alpha   90.00
_cell.angle_beta   90.00
_cell.angle_gamma   90.00
#
_symmetry.space_group_name_H-M   'P 1'
#
loop_
_entity.id
_entity.type
_entity.pdbx_description
1 polymer ?
#
loop_
_entity_poly.entity_id
_entity_poly.type
_entity_poly.pdbx_seq_one_letter_code
_entity_poly.pdbx_strand_id
1 'polypeptide(L)'
;MQSLTMINVLIESFKSCDAVRDGLDILRLIESCMHAWSNIVFPRIYMKKIAINLNSAIDDWSSPFMKKESRIVMMGYARAGRLIALTHLIAGTTAGALWFISVFLSNKQKAAITDNDTVATWNFVIPSTCLYKGVSYSTYKILFMMQVIQGSLILISECACDSFFFGITMHLCGQLELLGIQFTESNKKHYDEKRHRNVLGPLVKRHCQLIALTRNIEDAFNINILLRLLIISVVIASSVHLSLIAIMSSNDDIAYAMTLVKHLTVPIGAWPLQEYNKFALLRHILSSFGLSVVVIVQYLELYYNCTSATANLDALTLFSCGILALTKIIWFRIYADNLICNYSSAMNDYVTIDTEEKRIIMRNHAFWGRIICIIALLISYVDSVIFIVGHAQLSSEETKINITIFGHQAGYAIPSTCTLAHFHISTDLYLVIFILQYIYLVIMCISNHGSDSVFLHIVLHVCGQLEILKANFINFDITSPKVYERFNTLILRHDHLIRMTRKLAEIIRFVLMVQLFISSMLIIIVGFQFIIALTTNDYGMMSKSFLVLSAFLIQLTLYSIVGDYLKMQMEEVAQSVYHSFWYDLPIKVTKNIIFIMMWTQFPIKLQAGYFVVVDLGTYMSILKTSISYLSVLRVMIEADSVVNTEIPSYMGPLWLHRRPLRSDTRPLRPHMGLLHPYMRPSQFHIRPL
;
A
#
# COMPACT_ATOMS: atom_id res chain seq x y z
N MET A 1 6.02 -18.84 -33.25
CA MET A 1 4.77 -18.07 -33.41
C MET A 1 4.59 -17.06 -32.28
N GLN A 2 4.55 -17.46 -31.00
CA GLN A 2 4.43 -16.53 -29.86
C GLN A 2 5.60 -15.53 -29.73
N SER A 3 6.85 -15.95 -29.98
CA SER A 3 7.98 -15.01 -30.03
C SER A 3 7.81 -13.94 -31.13
N LEU A 4 7.16 -14.30 -32.24
CA LEU A 4 6.86 -13.37 -33.34
C LEU A 4 5.74 -12.40 -32.93
N THR A 5 4.72 -12.88 -32.20
CA THR A 5 3.68 -12.05 -31.60
C THR A 5 4.26 -11.05 -30.59
N MET A 6 5.17 -11.49 -29.72
CA MET A 6 5.86 -10.64 -28.76
C MET A 6 6.68 -9.55 -29.48
N ILE A 7 7.44 -9.91 -30.53
CA ILE A 7 8.19 -8.96 -31.34
C ILE A 7 7.26 -7.95 -32.03
N ASN A 8 6.15 -8.41 -32.62
CA ASN A 8 5.18 -7.53 -33.27
C ASN A 8 4.56 -6.51 -32.29
N VAL A 9 4.17 -6.95 -31.08
CA VAL A 9 3.59 -6.08 -30.06
C VAL A 9 4.62 -5.10 -29.49
N LEU A 10 5.87 -5.53 -29.30
CA LEU A 10 6.96 -4.65 -28.88
C LEU A 10 7.25 -3.58 -29.94
N ILE A 11 7.31 -3.95 -31.22
CA ILE A 11 7.54 -2.99 -32.33
C ILE A 11 6.39 -1.98 -32.44
N GLU A 12 5.13 -2.42 -32.27
CA GLU A 12 3.97 -1.53 -32.27
C GLU A 12 4.07 -0.50 -31.12
N SER A 13 4.49 -0.94 -29.94
CA SER A 13 4.71 -0.07 -28.76
C SER A 13 5.73 1.04 -29.04
N PHE A 14 6.76 0.75 -29.83
CA PHE A 14 7.79 1.73 -30.20
C PHE A 14 7.35 2.68 -31.34
N LYS A 15 6.38 2.29 -32.18
CA LYS A 15 5.95 3.08 -33.34
C LYS A 15 4.89 4.14 -33.05
N SER A 16 4.16 4.03 -31.93
CA SER A 16 3.25 5.04 -31.35
C SER A 16 2.55 5.97 -32.37
N CYS A 17 1.53 5.48 -33.08
CA CYS A 17 0.59 6.37 -33.79
C CYS A 17 -0.68 6.57 -32.92
N ASP A 18 -0.69 7.65 -32.13
CA ASP A 18 -1.80 8.27 -31.39
C ASP A 18 -2.85 7.39 -30.66
N ALA A 19 -2.66 7.23 -29.34
CA ALA A 19 -3.58 7.60 -28.24
C ALA A 19 -3.18 6.89 -26.94
N VAL A 20 -3.20 7.59 -25.80
CA VAL A 20 -2.93 7.06 -24.45
C VAL A 20 -3.82 5.85 -24.08
N ARG A 21 -5.02 5.74 -24.68
CA ARG A 21 -5.94 4.62 -24.48
C ARG A 21 -5.41 3.30 -25.07
N ASP A 22 -4.63 3.35 -26.15
CA ASP A 22 -4.10 2.16 -26.83
C ASP A 22 -2.87 1.58 -26.11
N GLY A 23 -2.13 2.42 -25.37
CA GLY A 23 -0.97 1.99 -24.59
C GLY A 23 -1.29 1.02 -23.46
N LEU A 24 -2.46 1.15 -22.82
CA LEU A 24 -2.90 0.24 -21.76
C LEU A 24 -3.23 -1.16 -22.29
N ASP A 25 -3.93 -1.21 -23.42
CA ASP A 25 -4.32 -2.47 -24.05
C ASP A 25 -3.10 -3.19 -24.65
N ILE A 26 -2.14 -2.44 -25.20
CA ILE A 26 -0.84 -2.95 -25.63
C ILE A 26 -0.06 -3.53 -24.45
N LEU A 27 0.00 -2.81 -23.32
CA LEU A 27 0.78 -3.24 -22.15
C LEU A 27 0.19 -4.51 -21.49
N ARG A 28 -1.14 -4.60 -21.40
CA ARG A 28 -1.85 -5.83 -20.97
C ARG A 28 -1.64 -7.00 -21.94
N LEU A 29 -1.46 -6.71 -23.22
CA LEU A 29 -1.19 -7.74 -24.21
C LEU A 29 0.27 -8.23 -24.14
N ILE A 30 1.23 -7.33 -23.87
CA ILE A 30 2.63 -7.71 -23.60
C ILE A 30 2.69 -8.63 -22.38
N GLU A 31 2.00 -8.28 -21.29
CA GLU A 31 1.84 -9.13 -20.11
C GLU A 31 1.36 -10.53 -20.48
N SER A 32 0.21 -10.60 -21.17
CA SER A 32 -0.41 -11.87 -21.55
C SER A 32 0.52 -12.71 -22.44
N CYS A 33 1.29 -12.07 -23.32
CA CYS A 33 2.29 -12.75 -24.15
C CYS A 33 3.49 -13.25 -23.34
N MET A 34 3.97 -12.47 -22.37
CA MET A 34 5.09 -12.85 -21.51
C MET A 34 4.72 -14.02 -20.59
N HIS A 35 3.51 -14.02 -20.03
CA HIS A 35 3.00 -15.15 -19.25
C HIS A 35 2.84 -16.41 -20.11
N ALA A 36 2.24 -16.29 -21.30
CA ALA A 36 2.07 -17.42 -22.20
C ALA A 36 3.43 -18.02 -22.61
N TRP A 37 4.42 -17.16 -22.84
CA TRP A 37 5.78 -17.57 -23.14
C TRP A 37 6.43 -18.28 -21.95
N SER A 38 6.32 -17.73 -20.73
CA SER A 38 6.89 -18.33 -19.53
C SER A 38 6.25 -19.70 -19.25
N ASN A 39 4.94 -19.82 -19.41
CA ASN A 39 4.15 -21.04 -19.27
C ASN A 39 4.52 -22.14 -20.27
N ILE A 40 5.22 -21.82 -21.35
CA ILE A 40 5.72 -22.81 -22.33
C ILE A 40 7.20 -23.11 -22.10
N VAL A 41 8.00 -22.11 -21.76
CA VAL A 41 9.45 -22.25 -21.63
C VAL A 41 9.84 -22.95 -20.33
N PHE A 42 9.29 -22.55 -19.19
CA PHE A 42 9.68 -23.12 -17.89
C PHE A 42 9.35 -24.62 -17.77
N PRO A 43 8.16 -25.10 -18.18
CA PRO A 43 7.90 -26.54 -18.18
C PRO A 43 8.83 -27.34 -19.10
N ARG A 44 9.36 -26.74 -20.18
CA ARG A 44 10.37 -27.38 -21.03
C ARG A 44 11.74 -27.45 -20.37
N ILE A 45 12.17 -26.37 -19.70
CA ILE A 45 13.44 -26.35 -18.95
C ILE A 45 13.43 -27.43 -17.87
N TYR A 46 12.31 -27.55 -17.14
CA TYR A 46 12.16 -28.50 -16.04
C TYR A 46 11.49 -29.82 -16.43
N MET A 47 11.41 -30.13 -17.73
CA MET A 47 10.69 -31.30 -18.25
C MET A 47 11.13 -32.62 -17.60
N LYS A 48 12.43 -32.76 -17.31
CA LYS A 48 12.98 -33.95 -16.62
C LYS A 48 12.39 -34.13 -15.21
N LYS A 49 12.29 -33.05 -14.43
CA LYS A 49 11.73 -33.08 -13.07
C LYS A 49 10.22 -33.34 -13.11
N ILE A 50 9.52 -32.69 -14.03
CA ILE A 50 8.08 -32.89 -14.27
C ILE A 50 7.80 -34.35 -14.68
N ALA A 51 8.62 -34.94 -15.55
CA ALA A 51 8.46 -36.32 -15.99
C ALA A 51 8.63 -37.33 -14.84
N ILE A 52 9.57 -37.09 -13.90
CA ILE A 52 9.72 -37.92 -12.69
C ILE A 52 8.42 -37.91 -11.88
N ASN A 53 7.84 -36.73 -11.69
CA ASN A 53 6.60 -36.59 -10.93
C ASN A 53 5.41 -37.27 -11.64
N LEU A 54 5.31 -37.11 -12.96
CA LEU A 54 4.25 -37.73 -13.74
C LEU A 54 4.36 -39.26 -13.75
N ASN A 55 5.56 -39.80 -13.95
CA ASN A 55 5.80 -41.24 -13.91
C ASN A 55 5.48 -41.81 -12.52
N SER A 56 5.89 -41.13 -11.45
CA SER A 56 5.51 -41.54 -10.09
C SER A 56 3.99 -41.54 -9.90
N ALA A 57 3.28 -40.55 -10.45
CA ALA A 57 1.82 -40.53 -10.37
C ALA A 57 1.17 -41.68 -11.15
N ILE A 58 1.68 -42.01 -12.33
CA ILE A 58 1.23 -43.16 -13.13
C ILE A 58 1.46 -44.47 -12.38
N ASP A 59 2.65 -44.65 -11.80
CA ASP A 59 3.00 -45.83 -11.00
C ASP A 59 2.06 -45.98 -9.78
N ASP A 60 1.75 -44.87 -9.12
CA ASP A 60 0.82 -44.86 -8.00
C ASP A 60 -0.59 -45.30 -8.41
N TRP A 61 -1.12 -44.77 -9.52
CA TRP A 61 -2.46 -45.12 -10.02
C TRP A 61 -2.56 -46.53 -10.61
N SER A 62 -1.46 -47.04 -11.18
CA SER A 62 -1.39 -48.37 -11.79
C SER A 62 -1.05 -49.48 -10.78
N SER A 63 -0.69 -49.13 -9.54
CA SER A 63 -0.32 -50.09 -8.51
C SER A 63 -1.43 -51.12 -8.25
N PRO A 64 -1.16 -52.43 -8.44
CA PRO A 64 -2.15 -53.49 -8.20
C PRO A 64 -2.43 -53.70 -6.71
N PHE A 65 -1.62 -53.12 -5.83
CA PHE A 65 -1.72 -53.23 -4.37
C PHE A 65 -2.49 -52.05 -3.73
N MET A 66 -3.07 -51.15 -4.52
CA MET A 66 -3.84 -50.03 -4.00
C MET A 66 -5.13 -50.50 -3.33
N LYS A 67 -5.25 -50.27 -2.01
CA LYS A 67 -6.47 -50.57 -1.24
C LYS A 67 -7.68 -49.75 -1.72
N LYS A 68 -8.88 -50.31 -1.57
CA LYS A 68 -10.15 -49.65 -1.96
C LYS A 68 -10.38 -48.32 -1.24
N GLU A 69 -10.04 -48.25 0.05
CA GLU A 69 -10.12 -47.02 0.86
C GLU A 69 -9.16 -45.95 0.36
N SER A 70 -7.91 -46.33 0.06
CA SER A 70 -6.91 -45.41 -0.49
C SER A 70 -7.32 -44.84 -1.85
N ARG A 71 -7.99 -45.67 -2.68
CA ARG A 71 -8.54 -45.24 -3.97
C ARG A 71 -9.64 -44.19 -3.82
N ILE A 72 -10.46 -44.26 -2.77
CA ILE A 72 -11.54 -43.28 -2.51
C ILE A 72 -10.93 -41.90 -2.21
N VAL A 73 -9.93 -41.84 -1.33
CA VAL A 73 -9.21 -40.60 -1.00
C VAL A 73 -8.56 -39.99 -2.24
N MET A 74 -7.79 -40.78 -3.00
CA MET A 74 -7.15 -40.33 -4.24
C MET A 74 -8.15 -39.85 -5.30
N MET A 75 -9.32 -40.51 -5.40
CA MET A 75 -10.40 -40.06 -6.28
C MET A 75 -11.00 -38.73 -5.85
N GLY A 76 -11.08 -38.45 -4.54
CA GLY A 76 -11.50 -37.16 -4.00
C GLY A 76 -10.59 -36.03 -4.47
N TYR A 77 -9.27 -36.17 -4.28
CA TYR A 77 -8.27 -35.19 -4.72
C TYR A 77 -8.23 -35.06 -6.24
N ALA A 78 -8.33 -36.16 -6.98
CA ALA A 78 -8.38 -36.11 -8.44
C ALA A 78 -9.64 -35.38 -8.95
N ARG A 79 -10.79 -35.53 -8.28
CA ARG A 79 -12.01 -34.77 -8.59
C ARG A 79 -11.84 -33.29 -8.28
N ALA A 80 -11.25 -32.95 -7.13
CA ALA A 80 -10.98 -31.56 -6.76
C ALA A 80 -10.01 -30.88 -7.74
N GLY A 81 -8.90 -31.54 -8.10
CA GLY A 81 -7.96 -31.04 -9.11
C GLY A 81 -8.61 -30.85 -10.48
N ARG A 82 -9.45 -31.81 -10.93
CA ARG A 82 -10.23 -31.66 -12.18
C ARG A 82 -11.24 -30.53 -12.11
N LEU A 83 -11.90 -30.34 -10.97
CA LEU A 83 -12.86 -29.24 -10.77
C LEU A 83 -12.15 -27.89 -10.88
N ILE A 84 -11.01 -27.72 -10.20
CA ILE A 84 -10.19 -26.49 -10.27
C ILE A 84 -9.76 -26.23 -11.72
N ALA A 85 -9.18 -27.24 -12.40
CA ALA A 85 -8.77 -27.12 -13.80
C ALA A 85 -9.96 -26.77 -14.73
N LEU A 86 -11.12 -27.40 -14.53
CA LEU A 86 -12.32 -27.13 -15.32
C LEU A 86 -12.86 -25.72 -15.08
N THR A 87 -12.93 -25.27 -13.83
CA THR A 87 -13.37 -23.90 -13.50
C THR A 87 -12.43 -22.86 -14.11
N HIS A 88 -11.12 -23.11 -14.07
CA HIS A 88 -10.13 -22.23 -14.67
C HIS A 88 -10.25 -22.20 -16.20
N LEU A 89 -10.45 -23.36 -16.84
CA LEU A 89 -10.68 -23.45 -18.28
C LEU A 89 -11.98 -22.75 -18.71
N ILE A 90 -13.06 -22.90 -17.95
CA ILE A 90 -14.33 -22.22 -18.23
C ILE A 90 -14.15 -20.71 -18.07
N ALA A 91 -13.53 -20.24 -16.98
CA ALA A 91 -13.28 -18.82 -16.76
C ALA A 91 -12.41 -18.22 -17.88
N GLY A 92 -11.33 -18.90 -18.26
CA GLY A 92 -10.45 -18.50 -19.34
C GLY A 92 -11.15 -18.47 -20.70
N THR A 93 -11.87 -19.54 -21.07
CA THR A 93 -12.61 -19.58 -22.34
C THR A 93 -13.73 -18.54 -22.41
N THR A 94 -14.41 -18.28 -21.30
CA THR A 94 -15.44 -17.22 -21.21
C THR A 94 -14.81 -15.83 -21.38
N ALA A 95 -13.71 -15.56 -20.68
CA ALA A 95 -12.99 -14.28 -20.82
C ALA A 95 -12.43 -14.08 -22.23
N GLY A 96 -11.84 -15.12 -22.83
CA GLY A 96 -11.35 -15.10 -24.21
C GLY A 96 -12.48 -14.87 -25.22
N ALA A 97 -13.62 -15.55 -25.06
CA ALA A 97 -14.78 -15.36 -25.92
C ALA A 97 -15.32 -13.92 -25.82
N LEU A 98 -15.45 -13.37 -24.61
CA LEU A 98 -15.86 -11.97 -24.40
C LEU A 98 -14.89 -10.99 -25.05
N TRP A 99 -13.59 -11.26 -24.97
CA TRP A 99 -12.57 -10.45 -25.63
C TRP A 99 -12.72 -10.49 -27.16
N PHE A 100 -12.80 -11.68 -27.77
CA PHE A 100 -13.02 -11.82 -29.21
C PHE A 100 -14.34 -11.16 -29.68
N ILE A 101 -15.41 -11.28 -28.90
CA ILE A 101 -16.69 -10.62 -29.17
C ILE A 101 -16.52 -9.10 -29.13
N SER A 102 -15.81 -8.56 -28.13
CA SER A 102 -15.55 -7.12 -28.01
C SER A 102 -14.77 -6.57 -29.22
N VAL A 103 -13.73 -7.28 -29.67
CA VAL A 103 -12.96 -6.95 -30.87
C VAL A 103 -13.85 -6.94 -32.12
N PHE A 104 -14.70 -7.96 -32.27
CA PHE A 104 -15.62 -8.08 -33.40
C PHE A 104 -16.67 -6.95 -33.41
N LEU A 105 -17.24 -6.63 -32.25
CA LEU A 105 -18.20 -5.53 -32.08
C LEU A 105 -17.57 -4.15 -32.29
N SER A 106 -16.29 -4.00 -31.95
CA SER A 106 -15.50 -2.77 -32.18
C SER A 106 -15.07 -2.60 -33.63
N ASN A 107 -15.15 -3.64 -34.46
CA ASN A 107 -14.78 -3.61 -35.88
C ASN A 107 -15.89 -3.00 -36.78
N LYS A 108 -16.58 -1.96 -36.30
CA LYS A 108 -17.47 -1.14 -37.13
C LYS A 108 -16.60 -0.19 -37.98
N GLN A 109 -16.64 -0.37 -39.29
CA GLN A 109 -15.90 0.38 -40.30
C GLN A 109 -15.99 1.89 -40.05
N LYS A 110 -14.89 2.51 -39.61
CA LYS A 110 -14.73 3.98 -39.60
C LYS A 110 -13.84 4.37 -40.78
N ALA A 111 -14.45 4.89 -41.84
CA ALA A 111 -13.70 5.60 -42.87
C ALA A 111 -13.30 6.96 -42.28
N ALA A 112 -12.01 7.15 -41.99
CA ALA A 112 -11.47 8.46 -41.65
C ALA A 112 -10.92 9.10 -42.94
N ILE A 113 -11.43 10.27 -43.31
CA ILE A 113 -10.90 11.08 -44.41
C ILE A 113 -9.84 11.98 -43.80
N THR A 114 -8.58 11.79 -44.18
CA THR A 114 -7.48 12.72 -43.86
C THR A 114 -6.66 12.93 -45.12
N ASP A 115 -6.58 14.17 -45.57
CA ASP A 115 -5.78 14.67 -46.71
C ASP A 115 -5.92 13.90 -48.02
N ASN A 116 -7.03 14.13 -48.74
CA ASN A 116 -7.31 13.77 -50.14
C ASN A 116 -7.11 12.29 -50.57
N ASP A 117 -6.65 11.42 -49.68
CA ASP A 117 -6.51 9.98 -49.84
C ASP A 117 -7.41 9.25 -48.83
N THR A 118 -8.22 8.30 -49.32
CA THR A 118 -9.05 7.43 -48.46
C THR A 118 -8.23 6.24 -47.97
N VAL A 119 -7.46 6.43 -46.89
CA VAL A 119 -6.70 5.32 -46.30
C VAL A 119 -7.60 4.49 -45.38
N ALA A 120 -7.95 3.28 -45.81
CA ALA A 120 -8.67 2.32 -44.97
C ALA A 120 -7.78 1.87 -43.80
N THR A 121 -8.22 2.12 -42.56
CA THR A 121 -7.61 1.57 -41.34
C THR A 121 -8.38 0.31 -40.93
N TRP A 122 -7.66 -0.80 -40.76
CA TRP A 122 -8.24 -2.09 -40.40
C TRP A 122 -8.06 -2.36 -38.91
N ASN A 123 -9.12 -2.70 -38.17
CA ASN A 123 -8.97 -3.08 -36.76
C ASN A 123 -8.52 -4.54 -36.65
N PHE A 124 -7.41 -4.75 -35.95
CA PHE A 124 -6.81 -6.05 -35.72
C PHE A 124 -7.22 -6.63 -34.36
N VAL A 125 -7.07 -7.94 -34.19
CA VAL A 125 -7.35 -8.65 -32.93
C VAL A 125 -6.32 -8.28 -31.86
N ILE A 126 -5.07 -8.18 -32.29
CA ILE A 126 -3.96 -7.64 -31.51
C ILE A 126 -3.67 -6.25 -32.07
N PRO A 127 -3.55 -5.19 -31.26
CA PRO A 127 -3.19 -3.86 -31.77
C PRO A 127 -1.93 -3.94 -32.63
N SER A 128 -2.10 -3.73 -33.94
CA SER A 128 -1.05 -3.82 -34.96
C SER A 128 -1.39 -2.94 -36.17
N THR A 129 -2.23 -1.93 -35.95
CA THR A 129 -2.78 -1.03 -36.96
C THR A 129 -1.67 -0.18 -37.59
N CYS A 130 -0.62 0.16 -36.84
CA CYS A 130 0.50 0.97 -37.29
C CYS A 130 1.50 0.14 -38.09
N LEU A 131 1.80 -1.08 -37.61
CA LEU A 131 2.72 -2.01 -38.28
C LEU A 131 2.19 -2.46 -39.64
N TYR A 132 0.86 -2.58 -39.77
CA TYR A 132 0.18 -3.01 -40.99
C TYR A 132 -0.67 -1.89 -41.62
N LYS A 133 -0.20 -0.64 -41.58
CA LYS A 133 -0.87 0.47 -42.27
C LYS A 133 -0.76 0.29 -43.79
N GLY A 134 -1.88 0.39 -44.52
CA GLY A 134 -1.92 0.36 -45.99
C GLY A 134 -1.87 -1.03 -46.64
N VAL A 135 -2.01 -2.13 -45.88
CA VAL A 135 -2.13 -3.47 -46.48
C VAL A 135 -3.47 -3.66 -47.19
N SER A 136 -3.42 -4.46 -48.26
CA SER A 136 -4.60 -4.90 -48.99
C SER A 136 -5.57 -5.66 -48.08
N TYR A 137 -6.86 -5.61 -48.41
CA TYR A 137 -7.91 -6.35 -47.69
C TYR A 137 -7.65 -7.87 -47.67
N SER A 138 -7.04 -8.42 -48.73
CA SER A 138 -6.67 -9.83 -48.80
C SER A 138 -5.61 -10.19 -47.76
N THR A 139 -4.57 -9.35 -47.64
CA THR A 139 -3.52 -9.50 -46.62
C THR A 139 -4.05 -9.31 -45.21
N TYR A 140 -4.96 -8.35 -45.00
CA TYR A 140 -5.62 -8.12 -43.71
C TYR A 140 -6.37 -9.37 -43.22
N LYS A 141 -7.15 -10.04 -44.08
CA LYS A 141 -7.85 -11.27 -43.69
C LYS A 141 -6.90 -12.36 -43.19
N ILE A 142 -5.77 -12.55 -43.87
CA ILE A 142 -4.77 -13.55 -43.50
C ILE A 142 -4.16 -13.21 -42.14
N LEU A 143 -3.77 -11.94 -41.94
CA LEU A 143 -3.19 -11.47 -40.67
C LEU A 143 -4.19 -11.55 -39.51
N PHE A 144 -5.45 -11.17 -39.74
CA PHE A 144 -6.52 -11.28 -38.75
C PHE A 144 -6.73 -12.73 -38.32
N MET A 145 -6.84 -13.66 -39.28
CA MET A 145 -6.96 -15.10 -38.97
C MET A 145 -5.73 -15.62 -38.22
N MET A 146 -4.53 -15.20 -38.62
CA MET A 146 -3.30 -15.55 -37.91
C MET A 146 -3.32 -15.06 -36.46
N GLN A 147 -3.80 -13.84 -36.20
CA GLN A 147 -3.92 -13.29 -34.85
C GLN A 147 -5.00 -13.97 -34.00
N VAL A 148 -6.11 -14.40 -34.59
CA VAL A 148 -7.11 -15.24 -33.89
C VAL A 148 -6.49 -16.54 -33.42
N ILE A 149 -5.69 -17.20 -34.27
CA ILE A 149 -4.97 -18.41 -33.90
C ILE A 149 -3.94 -18.11 -32.80
N GLN A 150 -3.20 -17.00 -32.91
CA GLN A 150 -2.24 -16.58 -31.89
C GLN A 150 -2.90 -16.30 -30.54
N GLY A 151 -3.98 -15.53 -30.49
CA GLY A 151 -4.73 -15.26 -29.27
C GLY A 151 -5.31 -16.53 -28.65
N SER A 152 -5.81 -17.45 -29.47
CA SER A 152 -6.27 -18.76 -29.01
C SER A 152 -5.14 -19.59 -28.38
N LEU A 153 -3.94 -19.58 -28.98
CA LEU A 153 -2.78 -20.28 -28.42
C LEU A 153 -2.30 -19.67 -27.10
N ILE A 154 -2.32 -18.35 -26.97
CA ILE A 154 -2.01 -17.64 -25.71
C ILE A 154 -2.98 -18.08 -24.61
N LEU A 155 -4.28 -18.08 -24.90
CA LEU A 155 -5.32 -18.50 -23.96
C LEU A 155 -5.15 -19.96 -23.52
N ILE A 156 -4.87 -20.85 -24.47
CA ILE A 156 -4.63 -22.27 -24.19
C ILE A 156 -3.39 -22.43 -23.31
N SER A 157 -2.30 -21.70 -23.58
CA SER A 157 -1.07 -21.81 -22.79
C SER A 157 -1.22 -21.35 -21.34
N GLU A 158 -2.02 -20.30 -21.09
CA GLU A 158 -2.35 -19.86 -19.73
C GLU A 158 -3.11 -20.95 -18.98
N CYS A 159 -4.19 -21.48 -19.59
CA CYS A 159 -5.06 -22.43 -18.91
C CYS A 159 -4.40 -23.81 -18.71
N ALA A 160 -3.59 -24.25 -19.68
CA ALA A 160 -3.02 -25.59 -19.69
C ALA A 160 -1.93 -25.79 -18.63
N CYS A 161 -1.05 -24.78 -18.44
CA CYS A 161 0.04 -24.87 -17.47
C CYS A 161 -0.51 -24.91 -16.03
N ASP A 162 -1.45 -24.02 -15.73
CA ASP A 162 -2.09 -23.92 -14.40
C ASP A 162 -2.91 -25.19 -14.11
N SER A 163 -3.68 -25.70 -15.09
CA SER A 163 -4.41 -26.96 -14.95
C SER A 163 -3.51 -28.16 -14.67
N PHE A 164 -2.36 -28.22 -15.34
CA PHE A 164 -1.36 -29.27 -15.13
C PHE A 164 -0.71 -29.17 -13.74
N PHE A 165 -0.35 -27.97 -13.31
CA PHE A 165 0.17 -27.70 -11.98
C PHE A 165 -0.80 -28.16 -10.88
N PHE A 166 -2.08 -27.77 -10.96
CA PHE A 166 -3.09 -28.21 -9.99
C PHE A 166 -3.30 -29.72 -10.03
N GLY A 167 -3.26 -30.35 -11.21
CA GLY A 167 -3.39 -31.80 -11.35
C GLY A 167 -2.33 -32.59 -10.60
N ILE A 168 -1.05 -32.25 -10.79
CA ILE A 168 0.07 -32.93 -10.10
C ILE A 168 0.08 -32.58 -8.61
N THR A 169 -0.18 -31.33 -8.25
CA THR A 169 -0.18 -30.89 -6.85
C THR A 169 -1.28 -31.59 -6.06
N MET A 170 -2.50 -31.70 -6.61
CA MET A 170 -3.59 -32.41 -5.94
C MET A 170 -3.34 -33.92 -5.84
N HIS A 171 -2.67 -34.53 -6.83
CA HIS A 171 -2.20 -35.92 -6.70
C HIS A 171 -1.24 -36.07 -5.51
N LEU A 172 -0.28 -35.15 -5.39
CA LEU A 172 0.72 -35.18 -4.32
C LEU A 172 0.09 -34.95 -2.94
N CYS A 173 -0.85 -34.01 -2.82
CA CYS A 173 -1.62 -33.79 -1.59
C CYS A 173 -2.39 -35.05 -1.20
N GLY A 174 -3.04 -35.73 -2.16
CA GLY A 174 -3.71 -37.01 -1.91
C GLY A 174 -2.76 -38.10 -1.42
N GLN A 175 -1.55 -38.19 -1.98
CA GLN A 175 -0.52 -39.13 -1.54
C GLN A 175 0.00 -38.83 -0.12
N LEU A 176 0.14 -37.55 0.24
CA LEU A 176 0.52 -37.12 1.58
C LEU A 176 -0.56 -37.45 2.62
N GLU A 177 -1.84 -37.26 2.28
CA GLU A 177 -2.95 -37.64 3.15
C GLU A 177 -3.00 -39.16 3.36
N LEU A 178 -2.84 -39.95 2.28
CA LEU A 178 -2.76 -41.40 2.38
C LEU A 178 -1.62 -41.86 3.29
N LEU A 179 -0.47 -41.21 3.18
CA LEU A 179 0.68 -41.48 4.04
C LEU A 179 0.35 -41.17 5.51
N GLY A 180 -0.34 -40.05 5.78
CA GLY A 180 -0.80 -39.68 7.13
C GLY A 180 -1.78 -40.69 7.74
N ILE A 181 -2.74 -41.19 6.95
CA ILE A 181 -3.66 -42.26 7.36
C ILE A 181 -2.86 -43.53 7.72
N GLN A 182 -1.90 -43.92 6.89
CA GLN A 182 -1.08 -45.12 7.10
C GLN A 182 -0.21 -45.02 8.36
N PHE A 183 0.37 -43.86 8.66
CA PHE A 183 1.09 -43.63 9.92
C PHE A 183 0.17 -43.77 11.14
N THR A 184 -1.04 -43.22 11.04
CA THR A 184 -2.04 -43.29 12.12
C THR A 184 -2.52 -44.72 12.37
N GLU A 185 -2.76 -45.51 11.32
CA GLU A 185 -3.09 -46.94 11.44
C GLU A 185 -1.94 -47.76 12.02
N SER A 186 -0.70 -47.44 11.66
CA SER A 186 0.49 -48.10 12.20
C SER A 186 0.65 -47.86 13.70
N ASN A 187 0.32 -46.65 14.18
CA ASN A 187 0.41 -46.30 15.60
C ASN A 187 -0.67 -46.99 16.47
N LYS A 188 -1.84 -47.32 15.91
CA LYS A 188 -2.93 -48.00 16.63
C LYS A 188 -2.69 -49.49 16.89
N LYS A 189 -1.70 -50.11 16.22
CA LYS A 189 -1.40 -51.54 16.33
C LYS A 189 -0.16 -51.77 17.20
N HIS A 190 -0.29 -52.56 18.26
CA HIS A 190 0.86 -52.97 19.08
C HIS A 190 1.71 -53.99 18.30
N TYR A 191 2.92 -53.58 17.93
CA TYR A 191 3.89 -54.39 17.20
C TYR A 191 5.15 -54.59 18.04
N ASP A 192 5.74 -55.79 17.99
CA ASP A 192 7.10 -56.02 18.48
C ASP A 192 8.11 -55.11 17.77
N GLU A 193 9.19 -54.72 18.45
CA GLU A 193 10.20 -53.75 18.00
C GLU A 193 10.75 -54.02 16.57
N LYS A 194 10.97 -55.30 16.24
CA LYS A 194 11.44 -55.75 14.92
C LYS A 194 10.36 -55.59 13.83
N ARG A 195 9.09 -55.78 14.20
CA ARG A 195 7.93 -55.65 13.30
C ARG A 195 7.56 -54.18 13.09
N HIS A 196 7.75 -53.34 14.11
CA HIS A 196 7.60 -51.89 14.03
C HIS A 196 8.58 -51.28 13.02
N ARG A 197 9.86 -51.68 13.06
CA ARG A 197 10.89 -51.22 12.09
C ARG A 197 10.57 -51.63 10.65
N ASN A 198 10.04 -52.84 10.45
CA ASN A 198 9.67 -53.35 9.11
C ASN A 198 8.44 -52.65 8.51
N VAL A 199 7.55 -52.08 9.34
CA VAL A 199 6.37 -51.33 8.89
C VAL A 199 6.69 -49.84 8.70
N LEU A 200 7.47 -49.26 9.61
CA LEU A 200 7.81 -47.83 9.60
C LEU A 200 8.83 -47.48 8.52
N GLY A 201 9.81 -48.36 8.25
CA GLY A 201 10.86 -48.13 7.25
C GLY A 201 10.32 -47.80 5.84
N PRO A 202 9.39 -48.60 5.28
CA PRO A 202 8.75 -48.29 4.00
C PRO A 202 7.96 -46.98 3.98
N LEU A 203 7.28 -46.63 5.09
CA LEU A 203 6.52 -45.37 5.22
C LEU A 203 7.44 -44.15 5.22
N VAL A 204 8.54 -44.20 5.97
CA VAL A 204 9.55 -43.13 5.98
C VAL A 204 10.21 -43.00 4.61
N LYS A 205 10.54 -44.11 3.96
CA LYS A 205 11.09 -44.09 2.59
C LYS A 205 10.12 -43.43 1.60
N ARG A 206 8.83 -43.74 1.71
CA ARG A 206 7.78 -43.11 0.89
C ARG A 206 7.64 -41.61 1.19
N HIS A 207 7.70 -41.20 2.45
CA HIS A 207 7.70 -39.79 2.84
C HIS A 207 8.84 -39.01 2.17
N CYS A 208 10.07 -39.55 2.24
CA CYS A 208 11.23 -38.93 1.58
C CYS A 208 11.06 -38.82 0.06
N GLN A 209 10.45 -39.82 -0.57
CA GLN A 209 10.12 -39.77 -2.00
C GLN A 209 9.12 -38.65 -2.30
N LEU A 210 8.02 -38.53 -1.54
CA LEU A 210 7.02 -37.47 -1.74
C LEU A 210 7.60 -36.06 -1.53
N ILE A 211 8.52 -35.89 -0.57
CA ILE A 211 9.25 -34.62 -0.38
C ILE A 211 10.10 -34.30 -1.62
N ALA A 212 10.80 -35.28 -2.19
CA ALA A 212 11.57 -35.08 -3.41
C ALA A 212 10.68 -34.70 -4.61
N LEU A 213 9.50 -35.32 -4.74
CA LEU A 213 8.51 -34.95 -5.75
C LEU A 213 7.99 -33.51 -5.52
N THR A 214 7.76 -33.11 -4.26
CA THR A 214 7.33 -31.74 -3.92
C THR A 214 8.38 -30.73 -4.36
N ARG A 215 9.65 -30.96 -4.03
CA ARG A 215 10.77 -30.11 -4.45
C ARG A 215 10.89 -30.01 -5.97
N ASN A 216 10.63 -31.09 -6.69
CA ASN A 216 10.61 -31.06 -8.16
C ASN A 216 9.52 -30.14 -8.72
N ILE A 217 8.34 -30.06 -8.08
CA ILE A 217 7.28 -29.11 -8.45
C ILE A 217 7.72 -27.69 -8.12
N GLU A 218 8.24 -27.50 -6.91
CA GLU A 218 8.73 -26.21 -6.42
C GLU A 218 9.77 -25.62 -7.38
N ASP A 219 10.81 -26.38 -7.72
CA ASP A 219 11.84 -25.96 -8.68
C ASP A 219 11.27 -25.66 -10.07
N ALA A 220 10.25 -26.41 -10.51
CA ALA A 220 9.67 -26.28 -11.84
C ALA A 220 8.77 -25.04 -11.98
N PHE A 221 8.08 -24.64 -10.90
CA PHE A 221 7.04 -23.61 -10.97
C PHE A 221 7.38 -22.33 -10.19
N ASN A 222 8.24 -22.34 -9.17
CA ASN A 222 8.51 -21.15 -8.35
C ASN A 222 9.02 -19.96 -9.16
N ILE A 223 9.99 -20.17 -10.06
CA ILE A 223 10.54 -19.09 -10.88
C ILE A 223 9.47 -18.55 -11.84
N ASN A 224 8.65 -19.43 -12.41
CA ASN A 224 7.54 -19.02 -13.29
C ASN A 224 6.50 -18.19 -12.52
N ILE A 225 6.12 -18.64 -11.31
CA ILE A 225 5.17 -17.92 -10.44
C ILE A 225 5.72 -16.55 -10.03
N LEU A 226 6.99 -16.49 -9.60
CA LEU A 226 7.64 -15.24 -9.23
C LEU A 226 7.69 -14.25 -10.41
N LEU A 227 8.06 -14.73 -11.60
CA LEU A 227 8.08 -13.91 -12.80
C LEU A 227 6.69 -13.39 -13.16
N ARG A 228 5.65 -14.21 -13.04
CA ARG A 228 4.24 -13.79 -13.26
C ARG A 228 3.82 -12.73 -12.25
N LEU A 229 4.09 -12.92 -10.95
CA LEU A 229 3.77 -11.92 -9.92
C LEU A 229 4.49 -10.59 -10.16
N LEU A 230 5.74 -10.63 -10.62
CA LEU A 230 6.50 -9.43 -10.99
C LEU A 230 5.86 -8.71 -12.18
N ILE A 231 5.55 -9.44 -13.26
CA ILE A 231 4.94 -8.87 -14.47
C ILE A 231 3.57 -8.26 -14.13
N ILE A 232 2.71 -8.98 -13.41
CA ILE A 232 1.40 -8.49 -12.95
C ILE A 232 1.56 -7.21 -12.13
N SER A 233 2.53 -7.16 -11.21
CA SER A 233 2.76 -5.99 -10.37
C SER A 233 3.20 -4.77 -11.18
N VAL A 234 4.10 -4.96 -12.16
CA VAL A 234 4.55 -3.91 -13.08
C VAL A 234 3.39 -3.43 -13.96
N VAL A 235 2.52 -4.34 -14.41
CA VAL A 235 1.39 -4.01 -15.27
C VAL A 235 0.29 -3.30 -14.51
N ILE A 236 -0.01 -3.69 -13.27
CA ILE A 236 -0.92 -2.94 -12.40
C ILE A 236 -0.36 -1.54 -12.16
N ALA A 237 0.92 -1.41 -11.82
CA ALA A 237 1.56 -0.11 -11.56
C ALA A 237 1.54 0.80 -12.80
N SER A 238 1.87 0.26 -13.97
CA SER A 238 1.84 1.00 -15.24
C SER A 238 0.41 1.25 -15.73
N SER A 239 -0.54 0.36 -15.48
CA SER A 239 -1.96 0.56 -15.77
C SER A 239 -2.54 1.71 -14.96
N VAL A 240 -2.15 1.78 -13.68
CA VAL A 240 -2.44 2.93 -12.82
C VAL A 240 -1.79 4.17 -13.40
N HIS A 241 -0.50 4.13 -13.79
CA HIS A 241 0.19 5.26 -14.43
C HIS A 241 -0.46 5.75 -15.74
N LEU A 242 -0.83 4.87 -16.66
CA LEU A 242 -1.51 5.20 -17.92
C LEU A 242 -2.93 5.74 -17.69
N SER A 243 -3.67 5.17 -16.74
CA SER A 243 -4.95 5.72 -16.30
C SER A 243 -4.77 7.12 -15.72
N LEU A 244 -3.66 7.35 -15.00
CA LEU A 244 -3.31 8.68 -14.47
C LEU A 244 -2.98 9.66 -15.60
N ILE A 245 -2.24 9.25 -16.64
CA ILE A 245 -1.97 10.08 -17.83
C ILE A 245 -3.27 10.42 -18.55
N ALA A 246 -4.18 9.46 -18.73
CA ALA A 246 -5.48 9.70 -19.36
C ALA A 246 -6.37 10.66 -18.55
N ILE A 247 -6.28 10.61 -17.21
CA ILE A 247 -6.94 11.59 -16.33
C ILE A 247 -6.15 12.92 -16.35
N MET A 248 -4.83 12.91 -16.60
CA MET A 248 -4.02 14.12 -16.75
C MET A 248 -4.27 14.85 -18.07
N SER A 249 -4.72 14.16 -19.11
CA SER A 249 -5.10 14.74 -20.39
C SER A 249 -6.57 15.21 -20.44
N SER A 250 -7.26 15.28 -19.30
CA SER A 250 -8.64 15.79 -19.25
C SER A 250 -8.68 17.28 -19.62
N ASN A 251 -9.47 17.62 -20.63
CA ASN A 251 -9.76 19.02 -20.97
C ASN A 251 -10.72 19.69 -19.97
N ASP A 252 -11.41 18.89 -19.15
CA ASP A 252 -12.23 19.37 -18.04
C ASP A 252 -11.36 19.47 -16.77
N ASP A 253 -11.19 20.70 -16.27
CA ASP A 253 -10.39 21.06 -15.10
C ASP A 253 -10.91 20.41 -13.82
N ILE A 254 -12.22 20.28 -13.67
CA ILE A 254 -12.85 19.64 -12.51
C ILE A 254 -12.56 18.15 -12.53
N ALA A 255 -12.77 17.50 -13.67
CA ALA A 255 -12.49 16.08 -13.83
C ALA A 255 -10.99 15.80 -13.64
N TYR A 256 -10.12 16.67 -14.13
CA TYR A 256 -8.68 16.57 -13.93
C TYR A 256 -8.30 16.57 -12.44
N ALA A 257 -8.82 17.53 -11.66
CA ALA A 257 -8.46 17.68 -10.26
C ALA A 257 -9.10 16.61 -9.36
N MET A 258 -10.39 16.32 -9.57
CA MET A 258 -11.22 15.62 -8.57
C MET A 258 -11.39 14.12 -8.78
N THR A 259 -11.11 13.58 -9.98
CA THR A 259 -11.37 12.16 -10.30
C THR A 259 -10.60 11.19 -9.39
N LEU A 260 -9.32 11.47 -9.13
CA LEU A 260 -8.48 10.61 -8.29
C LEU A 260 -8.92 10.63 -6.81
N VAL A 261 -9.28 11.82 -6.32
CA VAL A 261 -9.83 12.05 -4.97
C VAL A 261 -11.12 11.23 -4.78
N LYS A 262 -11.99 11.20 -5.79
CA LYS A 262 -13.22 10.39 -5.80
C LYS A 262 -12.92 8.89 -5.69
N HIS A 263 -12.00 8.36 -6.48
CA HIS A 263 -11.69 6.93 -6.43
C HIS A 263 -11.11 6.49 -5.08
N LEU A 264 -10.31 7.34 -4.43
CA LEU A 264 -9.73 7.08 -3.10
C LEU A 264 -10.77 7.10 -1.97
N THR A 265 -11.77 7.97 -2.06
CA THR A 265 -12.74 8.21 -0.98
C THR A 265 -13.98 7.32 -1.05
N VAL A 266 -14.23 6.67 -2.20
CA VAL A 266 -15.37 5.75 -2.40
C VAL A 266 -15.31 4.51 -1.50
N PRO A 267 -14.20 3.75 -1.41
CA PRO A 267 -14.14 2.53 -0.58
C PRO A 267 -14.38 2.79 0.91
N ILE A 268 -13.91 3.95 1.40
CA ILE A 268 -14.05 4.36 2.81
C ILE A 268 -15.49 4.88 3.11
N GLY A 269 -16.30 5.11 2.08
CA GLY A 269 -17.63 5.70 2.23
C GLY A 269 -17.62 7.21 2.50
N ALA A 270 -16.50 7.89 2.22
CA ALA A 270 -16.40 9.35 2.30
C ALA A 270 -17.00 10.07 1.07
N TRP A 271 -17.08 9.39 -0.08
CA TRP A 271 -17.69 9.91 -1.31
C TRP A 271 -19.14 9.42 -1.53
N PRO A 272 -20.06 10.22 -2.09
CA PRO A 272 -19.90 11.61 -2.55
C PRO A 272 -19.72 12.60 -1.40
N LEU A 273 -18.79 13.54 -1.60
CA LEU A 273 -18.52 14.59 -0.62
C LEU A 273 -19.65 15.62 -0.57
N GLN A 274 -20.42 15.84 -1.65
CA GLN A 274 -21.44 16.90 -1.67
C GLN A 274 -22.77 16.52 -0.99
N GLU A 275 -23.18 15.25 -1.02
CA GLU A 275 -24.46 14.79 -0.47
C GLU A 275 -24.31 13.42 0.21
N TYR A 276 -24.70 13.33 1.48
CA TYR A 276 -24.63 12.06 2.21
C TYR A 276 -25.77 11.12 1.83
N ASN A 277 -25.47 10.24 0.87
CA ASN A 277 -26.37 9.15 0.51
C ASN A 277 -26.34 8.02 1.55
N LYS A 278 -27.48 7.34 1.72
CA LYS A 278 -27.59 6.14 2.59
C LYS A 278 -26.52 5.09 2.27
N PHE A 279 -26.14 4.94 1.00
CA PHE A 279 -25.06 4.05 0.56
C PHE A 279 -23.66 4.47 1.03
N ALA A 280 -23.37 5.78 1.09
CA ALA A 280 -22.10 6.27 1.62
C ALA A 280 -22.00 6.05 3.14
N LEU A 281 -23.11 6.26 3.86
CA LEU A 281 -23.21 5.91 5.27
C LEU A 281 -23.01 4.41 5.51
N LEU A 282 -23.64 3.54 4.71
CA LEU A 282 -23.47 2.09 4.83
C LEU A 282 -22.01 1.66 4.62
N ARG A 283 -21.34 2.19 3.59
CA ARG A 283 -19.91 1.90 3.35
C ARG A 283 -19.03 2.37 4.51
N HIS A 284 -19.28 3.57 5.04
CA HIS A 284 -18.56 4.09 6.20
C HIS A 284 -18.74 3.20 7.43
N ILE A 285 -19.98 2.78 7.72
CA ILE A 285 -20.28 1.87 8.85
C ILE A 285 -19.55 0.54 8.65
N LEU A 286 -19.61 -0.04 7.45
CA LEU A 286 -18.96 -1.32 7.15
C LEU A 286 -17.43 -1.22 7.30
N SER A 287 -16.81 -0.19 6.73
CA SER A 287 -15.37 0.05 6.82
C SER A 287 -14.93 0.31 8.26
N SER A 288 -15.66 1.13 9.01
CA SER A 288 -15.36 1.42 10.43
C SER A 288 -15.52 0.17 11.31
N PHE A 289 -16.61 -0.59 11.12
CA PHE A 289 -16.84 -1.83 11.85
C PHE A 289 -15.74 -2.86 11.57
N GLY A 290 -15.41 -3.09 10.30
CA GLY A 290 -14.37 -4.03 9.92
C GLY A 290 -12.98 -3.65 10.42
N LEU A 291 -12.61 -2.37 10.34
CA LEU A 291 -11.35 -1.88 10.92
C LEU A 291 -11.32 -2.03 12.45
N SER A 292 -12.46 -1.80 13.12
CA SER A 292 -12.57 -2.03 14.57
C SER A 292 -12.34 -3.50 14.93
N VAL A 293 -12.88 -4.43 14.13
CA VAL A 293 -12.61 -5.87 14.29
C VAL A 293 -11.13 -6.18 14.10
N VAL A 294 -10.47 -5.62 13.07
CA VAL A 294 -9.02 -5.81 12.87
C VAL A 294 -8.22 -5.32 14.07
N VAL A 295 -8.52 -4.12 14.58
CA VAL A 295 -7.86 -3.55 15.78
C VAL A 295 -8.05 -4.46 17.00
N ILE A 296 -9.26 -4.98 17.23
CA ILE A 296 -9.54 -5.89 18.35
C ILE A 296 -8.74 -7.19 18.19
N VAL A 297 -8.68 -7.76 16.98
CA VAL A 297 -7.88 -8.97 16.71
C VAL A 297 -6.40 -8.71 16.98
N GLN A 298 -5.84 -7.58 16.56
CA GLN A 298 -4.43 -7.25 16.85
C GLN A 298 -4.17 -7.04 18.34
N TYR A 299 -5.11 -6.43 19.06
CA TYR A 299 -5.02 -6.28 20.51
C TYR A 299 -5.01 -7.65 21.21
N LEU A 300 -5.90 -8.57 20.82
CA LEU A 300 -5.95 -9.92 21.37
C LEU A 300 -4.67 -10.72 21.04
N GLU A 301 -4.13 -10.55 19.83
CA GLU A 301 -2.87 -11.19 19.44
C GLU A 301 -1.72 -10.75 20.36
N LEU A 302 -1.60 -9.45 20.61
CA LEU A 302 -0.62 -8.88 21.55
C LEU A 302 -0.86 -9.34 22.99
N TYR A 303 -2.12 -9.48 23.40
CA TYR A 303 -2.48 -9.92 24.75
C TYR A 303 -2.10 -11.37 24.99
N TYR A 304 -2.38 -12.26 24.02
CA TYR A 304 -2.04 -13.68 24.13
C TYR A 304 -0.55 -13.95 23.94
N ASN A 305 0.18 -13.10 23.20
CA ASN A 305 1.64 -13.10 23.10
C ASN A 305 2.23 -14.50 22.82
N CYS A 306 1.58 -15.26 21.93
CA CYS A 306 1.98 -16.64 21.63
C CYS A 306 2.94 -16.75 20.44
N THR A 307 3.27 -15.62 19.80
CA THR A 307 4.16 -15.53 18.63
C THR A 307 5.51 -14.92 18.99
N SER A 308 6.43 -14.91 18.01
CA SER A 308 7.75 -14.29 18.15
C SER A 308 7.67 -12.78 18.41
N ALA A 309 8.73 -12.22 18.99
CA ALA A 309 8.81 -10.79 19.25
C ALA A 309 8.63 -9.94 17.97
N THR A 310 9.10 -10.43 16.82
CA THR A 310 8.95 -9.76 15.52
C THR A 310 7.48 -9.72 15.07
N ALA A 311 6.76 -10.84 15.19
CA ALA A 311 5.33 -10.91 14.88
C ALA A 311 4.48 -10.04 15.83
N ASN A 312 4.84 -9.93 17.11
CA ASN A 312 4.18 -9.02 18.04
C ASN A 312 4.42 -7.55 17.67
N LEU A 313 5.61 -7.17 17.23
CA LEU A 313 5.88 -5.82 16.78
C LEU A 313 5.12 -5.48 15.48
N ASP A 314 4.91 -6.47 14.61
CA ASP A 314 4.01 -6.33 13.45
C ASP A 314 2.55 -6.12 13.89
N ALA A 315 2.08 -6.90 14.86
CA ALA A 315 0.74 -6.74 15.43
C ALA A 315 0.55 -5.37 16.08
N LEU A 316 1.57 -4.86 16.80
CA LEU A 316 1.58 -3.53 17.39
C LEU A 316 1.55 -2.42 16.33
N THR A 317 2.29 -2.61 15.24
CA THR A 317 2.29 -1.68 14.10
C THR A 317 0.91 -1.62 13.47
N LEU A 318 0.30 -2.77 13.17
CA LEU A 318 -1.04 -2.84 12.58
C LEU A 318 -2.13 -2.35 13.53
N PHE A 319 -2.03 -2.63 14.83
CA PHE A 319 -2.90 -2.07 15.86
C PHE A 319 -2.85 -0.53 15.84
N SER A 320 -1.66 0.04 15.86
CA SER A 320 -1.45 1.49 15.87
C SER A 320 -1.95 2.13 14.56
N CYS A 321 -1.65 1.53 13.41
CA CYS A 321 -2.17 1.95 12.11
C CYS A 321 -3.70 1.86 12.01
N GLY A 322 -4.30 0.84 12.63
CA GLY A 322 -5.75 0.67 12.68
C GLY A 322 -6.44 1.74 13.52
N ILE A 323 -5.88 2.08 14.69
CA ILE A 323 -6.35 3.20 15.53
C ILE A 323 -6.26 4.52 14.78
N LEU A 324 -5.16 4.75 14.07
CA LEU A 324 -4.97 5.95 13.25
C LEU A 324 -5.99 6.02 12.10
N ALA A 325 -6.21 4.91 11.40
CA ALA A 325 -7.21 4.81 10.33
C ALA A 325 -8.62 5.09 10.84
N LEU A 326 -9.02 4.46 11.95
CA LEU A 326 -10.31 4.71 12.60
C LEU A 326 -10.47 6.17 12.99
N THR A 327 -9.43 6.75 13.61
CA THR A 327 -9.41 8.18 13.98
C THR A 327 -9.68 9.05 12.76
N LYS A 328 -8.96 8.85 11.65
CA LYS A 328 -9.15 9.62 10.41
C LYS A 328 -10.56 9.50 9.86
N ILE A 329 -11.05 8.28 9.69
CA ILE A 329 -12.38 8.02 9.11
C ILE A 329 -13.50 8.63 9.96
N ILE A 330 -13.44 8.44 11.28
CA ILE A 330 -14.43 8.96 12.22
C ILE A 330 -14.37 10.49 12.25
N TRP A 331 -13.17 11.07 12.34
CA TRP A 331 -13.02 12.51 12.47
C TRP A 331 -13.41 13.27 11.19
N PHE A 332 -13.06 12.73 10.02
CA PHE A 332 -13.49 13.29 8.73
C PHE A 332 -15.00 13.21 8.55
N ARG A 333 -15.66 12.23 9.19
CA ARG A 333 -17.11 12.13 9.21
C ARG A 333 -17.77 13.09 10.21
N ILE A 334 -17.17 13.30 11.39
CA ILE A 334 -17.66 14.28 12.37
C ILE A 334 -17.56 15.69 11.79
N TYR A 335 -16.43 16.02 11.14
CA TYR A 335 -16.20 17.31 10.51
C TYR A 335 -16.56 17.32 9.02
N ALA A 336 -17.51 16.46 8.65
CA ALA A 336 -18.07 16.35 7.32
C ALA A 336 -18.41 17.72 6.73
N ASP A 337 -19.25 18.51 7.41
CA ASP A 337 -19.73 19.80 6.90
C ASP A 337 -18.60 20.78 6.55
N ASN A 338 -17.52 20.78 7.34
CA ASN A 338 -16.34 21.60 7.08
C ASN A 338 -15.61 21.14 5.80
N LEU A 339 -15.53 19.83 5.57
CA LEU A 339 -14.91 19.24 4.38
C LEU A 339 -15.78 19.50 3.15
N ILE A 340 -17.10 19.37 3.27
CA ILE A 340 -18.08 19.69 2.21
C ILE A 340 -17.96 21.15 1.80
N CYS A 341 -17.91 22.08 2.76
CA CYS A 341 -17.77 23.51 2.47
C CYS A 341 -16.51 23.80 1.64
N ASN A 342 -15.37 23.22 2.03
CA ASN A 342 -14.11 23.40 1.31
C ASN A 342 -14.17 22.77 -0.08
N TYR A 343 -14.71 21.56 -0.18
CA TYR A 343 -14.83 20.85 -1.44
C TYR A 343 -15.74 21.58 -2.43
N SER A 344 -16.91 22.04 -1.97
CA SER A 344 -17.86 22.82 -2.78
C SER A 344 -17.26 24.17 -3.17
N SER A 345 -16.50 24.83 -2.29
CA SER A 345 -15.75 26.03 -2.64
C SER A 345 -14.75 25.75 -3.75
N ALA A 346 -13.99 24.64 -3.65
CA ALA A 346 -13.00 24.27 -4.65
C ALA A 346 -13.65 24.00 -6.02
N MET A 347 -14.78 23.28 -6.02
CA MET A 347 -15.56 23.03 -7.23
C MET A 347 -16.02 24.33 -7.91
N ASN A 348 -16.56 25.27 -7.13
CA ASN A 348 -16.98 26.57 -7.64
C ASN A 348 -15.80 27.36 -8.19
N ASP A 349 -14.66 27.32 -7.51
CA ASP A 349 -13.45 28.03 -7.95
C ASP A 349 -13.00 27.56 -9.35
N TYR A 350 -13.03 26.26 -9.64
CA TYR A 350 -12.72 25.71 -10.97
C TYR A 350 -13.71 26.17 -12.05
N VAL A 351 -14.99 26.31 -11.73
CA VAL A 351 -16.02 26.80 -12.68
C VAL A 351 -15.83 28.29 -12.97
N THR A 352 -15.38 29.07 -11.99
CA THR A 352 -15.24 30.53 -12.09
C THR A 352 -13.91 31.01 -12.69
N ILE A 353 -13.06 30.10 -13.20
CA ILE A 353 -11.78 30.47 -13.81
C ILE A 353 -12.03 31.25 -15.11
N ASP A 354 -11.58 32.50 -15.13
CA ASP A 354 -11.78 33.47 -16.21
C ASP A 354 -10.53 33.67 -17.09
N THR A 355 -9.33 33.49 -16.54
CA THR A 355 -8.05 33.71 -17.26
C THR A 355 -7.19 32.45 -17.35
N GLU A 356 -6.41 32.34 -18.43
CA GLU A 356 -5.50 31.19 -18.65
C GLU A 356 -4.38 31.15 -17.60
N GLU A 357 -3.88 32.30 -17.14
CA GLU A 357 -2.89 32.38 -16.06
C GLU A 357 -3.40 31.75 -14.75
N LYS A 358 -4.64 32.07 -14.35
CA LYS A 358 -5.27 31.45 -13.18
C LYS A 358 -5.50 29.95 -13.39
N ARG A 359 -5.86 29.52 -14.60
CA ARG A 359 -5.98 28.10 -14.95
C ARG A 359 -4.65 27.36 -14.77
N ILE A 360 -3.53 27.93 -15.22
CA ILE A 360 -2.19 27.35 -15.08
C ILE A 360 -1.83 27.19 -13.61
N ILE A 361 -2.03 28.22 -12.78
CA ILE A 361 -1.77 28.17 -11.33
C ILE A 361 -2.59 27.04 -10.68
N MET A 362 -3.89 26.98 -10.99
CA MET A 362 -4.80 25.96 -10.45
C MET A 362 -4.43 24.53 -10.88
N ARG A 363 -4.05 24.34 -12.14
CA ARG A 363 -3.60 23.04 -12.66
C ARG A 363 -2.28 22.61 -12.03
N ASN A 364 -1.34 23.52 -11.79
CA ASN A 364 -0.08 23.21 -11.14
C ASN A 364 -0.28 22.69 -9.72
N HIS A 365 -1.16 23.33 -8.94
CA HIS A 365 -1.49 22.89 -7.59
C HIS A 365 -2.24 21.55 -7.58
N ALA A 366 -3.19 21.37 -8.50
CA ALA A 366 -3.88 20.09 -8.69
C ALA A 366 -2.92 18.97 -9.11
N PHE A 367 -1.93 19.26 -9.95
CA PHE A 367 -0.90 18.30 -10.36
C PHE A 367 -0.14 17.77 -9.14
N TRP A 368 0.39 18.64 -8.29
CA TRP A 368 1.07 18.22 -7.06
C TRP A 368 0.15 17.46 -6.11
N GLY A 369 -1.09 17.91 -5.93
CA GLY A 369 -2.10 17.19 -5.13
C GLY A 369 -2.39 15.78 -5.67
N ARG A 370 -2.35 15.59 -6.99
CA ARG A 370 -2.49 14.28 -7.62
C ARG A 370 -1.25 13.41 -7.46
N ILE A 371 -0.05 13.96 -7.60
CA ILE A 371 1.20 13.24 -7.34
C ILE A 371 1.20 12.67 -5.92
N ILE A 372 0.75 13.44 -4.92
CA ILE A 372 0.59 12.98 -3.54
C ILE A 372 -0.39 11.79 -3.46
N CYS A 373 -1.56 11.89 -4.10
CA CYS A 373 -2.54 10.79 -4.15
C CYS A 373 -1.97 9.51 -4.81
N ILE A 374 -1.15 9.66 -5.86
CA ILE A 374 -0.52 8.53 -6.56
C ILE A 374 0.51 7.85 -5.66
N ILE A 375 1.39 8.63 -5.03
CA ILE A 375 2.39 8.12 -4.08
C ILE A 375 1.69 7.38 -2.93
N ALA A 376 0.61 7.96 -2.39
CA ALA A 376 -0.21 7.34 -1.35
C ALA A 376 -0.80 5.98 -1.76
N LEU A 377 -1.32 5.86 -2.99
CA LEU A 377 -1.83 4.60 -3.54
C LEU A 377 -0.73 3.55 -3.71
N LEU A 378 0.43 3.95 -4.23
CA LEU A 378 1.57 3.06 -4.43
C LEU A 378 2.09 2.51 -3.09
N ILE A 379 2.28 3.38 -2.09
CA ILE A 379 2.67 2.97 -0.74
C ILE A 379 1.65 2.00 -0.15
N SER A 380 0.35 2.33 -0.24
CA SER A 380 -0.73 1.48 0.27
C SER A 380 -0.71 0.07 -0.32
N TYR A 381 -0.46 -0.05 -1.63
CA TYR A 381 -0.37 -1.34 -2.31
C TYR A 381 0.88 -2.12 -1.89
N VAL A 382 2.05 -1.46 -1.91
CA VAL A 382 3.34 -2.06 -1.56
C VAL A 382 3.30 -2.59 -0.12
N ASP A 383 2.84 -1.78 0.84
CA ASP A 383 2.73 -2.17 2.25
C ASP A 383 1.79 -3.37 2.42
N SER A 384 0.61 -3.34 1.78
CA SER A 384 -0.34 -4.45 1.85
C SER A 384 0.27 -5.77 1.36
N VAL A 385 1.02 -5.74 0.26
CA VAL A 385 1.67 -6.94 -0.30
C VAL A 385 2.78 -7.45 0.61
N ILE A 386 3.61 -6.57 1.18
CA ILE A 386 4.73 -6.95 2.05
C ILE A 386 4.23 -7.64 3.32
N PHE A 387 3.17 -7.14 3.95
CA PHE A 387 2.62 -7.78 5.14
C PHE A 387 2.11 -9.20 4.84
N ILE A 388 1.49 -9.42 3.68
CA ILE A 388 1.05 -10.76 3.23
C ILE A 388 2.24 -11.68 2.99
N VAL A 389 3.22 -11.23 2.20
CA VAL A 389 4.38 -12.06 1.82
C VAL A 389 5.24 -12.36 3.05
N GLY A 390 5.46 -11.37 3.92
CA GLY A 390 6.25 -11.52 5.14
C GLY A 390 5.65 -12.53 6.12
N HIS A 391 4.33 -12.53 6.32
CA HIS A 391 3.68 -13.53 7.17
C HIS A 391 3.60 -14.92 6.52
N ALA A 392 3.45 -14.98 5.19
CA ALA A 392 3.52 -16.25 4.46
C ALA A 392 4.91 -16.91 4.59
N GLN A 393 5.98 -16.13 4.52
CA GLN A 393 7.35 -16.63 4.65
C GLN A 393 7.71 -17.03 6.09
N LEU A 394 7.32 -16.25 7.11
CA LEU A 394 7.61 -16.58 8.52
C LEU A 394 7.00 -17.93 8.94
N SER A 395 5.82 -18.26 8.41
CA SER A 395 5.17 -19.56 8.66
C SER A 395 5.99 -20.76 8.16
N SER A 396 6.91 -20.55 7.20
CA SER A 396 7.74 -21.60 6.60
C SER A 396 9.07 -21.84 7.35
N GLU A 397 9.58 -20.88 8.12
CA GLU A 397 10.80 -21.04 8.90
C GLU A 397 10.55 -21.70 10.28
N GLU A 398 9.41 -21.38 10.91
CA GLU A 398 9.00 -22.04 12.17
C GLU A 398 8.70 -23.54 12.01
N THR A 399 8.53 -24.03 10.77
CA THR A 399 8.41 -25.46 10.44
C THR A 399 9.60 -26.32 10.92
N LYS A 400 10.71 -25.72 11.34
CA LYS A 400 11.91 -26.44 11.79
C LYS A 400 12.02 -26.66 13.30
N ILE A 401 11.17 -26.04 14.14
CA ILE A 401 11.30 -26.17 15.61
C ILE A 401 9.92 -26.39 16.24
N ASN A 402 9.73 -27.60 16.80
CA ASN A 402 8.59 -28.08 17.60
C ASN A 402 7.39 -28.73 16.88
N ILE A 403 7.56 -30.04 16.67
CA ILE A 403 6.51 -31.01 16.41
C ILE A 403 5.70 -31.20 17.72
N THR A 404 4.58 -30.49 17.93
CA THR A 404 3.54 -30.99 18.87
C THR A 404 2.11 -30.41 18.80
N ILE A 405 1.75 -29.37 18.02
CA ILE A 405 0.37 -28.83 18.06
C ILE A 405 -0.21 -28.59 16.66
N PHE A 406 -1.01 -29.54 16.18
CA PHE A 406 -1.62 -29.65 14.85
C PHE A 406 -2.75 -28.63 14.54
N GLY A 407 -2.71 -27.43 15.13
CA GLY A 407 -3.75 -26.39 14.96
C GLY A 407 -3.22 -24.96 14.76
N HIS A 408 -1.91 -24.75 14.71
CA HIS A 408 -1.27 -23.41 14.63
C HIS A 408 -0.70 -23.07 13.23
N GLN A 409 -1.14 -23.78 12.18
CA GLN A 409 -0.33 -24.01 10.98
C GLN A 409 -0.71 -23.17 9.73
N ALA A 410 -1.39 -22.04 9.90
CA ALA A 410 -1.85 -21.24 8.76
C ALA A 410 -1.26 -19.83 8.75
N GLY A 411 -0.52 -19.48 7.69
CA GLY A 411 0.03 -18.15 7.48
C GLY A 411 -1.06 -17.15 7.09
N TYR A 412 -1.66 -16.49 8.09
CA TYR A 412 -2.68 -15.47 7.87
C TYR A 412 -2.10 -14.18 7.27
N ALA A 413 -2.93 -13.39 6.58
CA ALA A 413 -2.51 -12.13 5.94
C ALA A 413 -2.09 -11.05 6.96
N ILE A 414 -2.56 -11.19 8.20
CA ILE A 414 -2.33 -10.32 9.35
C ILE A 414 -2.04 -11.23 10.56
N PRO A 415 -1.17 -10.83 11.52
CA PRO A 415 -0.99 -11.54 12.79
C PRO A 415 -2.34 -11.83 13.46
N SER A 416 -2.73 -13.10 13.52
CA SER A 416 -4.03 -13.51 14.09
C SER A 416 -4.03 -14.97 14.55
N THR A 417 -2.86 -15.59 14.62
CA THR A 417 -2.69 -17.02 14.90
C THR A 417 -3.19 -17.35 16.30
N CYS A 418 -2.76 -16.58 17.31
CA CYS A 418 -3.17 -16.80 18.70
C CYS A 418 -4.67 -16.60 18.87
N THR A 419 -5.18 -15.51 18.30
CA THR A 419 -6.56 -15.09 18.46
C THR A 419 -7.52 -16.11 17.83
N LEU A 420 -7.25 -16.54 16.59
CA LEU A 420 -8.10 -17.51 15.90
C LEU A 420 -8.01 -18.91 16.52
N ALA A 421 -6.83 -19.30 17.04
CA ALA A 421 -6.66 -20.54 17.78
C ALA A 421 -7.48 -20.55 19.08
N HIS A 422 -7.51 -19.43 19.82
CA HIS A 422 -8.29 -19.31 21.05
C HIS A 422 -9.80 -19.47 20.81
N PHE A 423 -10.33 -18.92 19.73
CA PHE A 423 -11.75 -19.04 19.37
C PHE A 423 -12.09 -20.38 18.69
N HIS A 424 -11.14 -21.31 18.57
CA HIS A 424 -11.33 -22.61 17.94
C HIS A 424 -11.96 -22.53 16.53
N ILE A 425 -11.55 -21.52 15.75
CA ILE A 425 -12.10 -21.32 14.40
C ILE A 425 -11.57 -22.41 13.46
N SER A 426 -12.48 -23.10 12.76
CA SER A 426 -12.10 -24.20 11.85
C SER A 426 -11.16 -23.71 10.74
N THR A 427 -10.15 -24.52 10.43
CA THR A 427 -9.25 -24.35 9.28
C THR A 427 -9.99 -24.34 7.95
N ASP A 428 -11.21 -24.89 7.87
CA ASP A 428 -12.04 -24.86 6.66
C ASP A 428 -12.43 -23.44 6.24
N LEU A 429 -12.47 -22.50 7.20
CA LEU A 429 -12.76 -21.08 6.96
C LEU A 429 -11.51 -20.26 6.63
N TYR A 430 -10.34 -20.88 6.58
CA TYR A 430 -9.06 -20.19 6.39
C TYR A 430 -9.05 -19.28 5.16
N LEU A 431 -9.46 -19.79 3.99
CA LEU A 431 -9.45 -19.03 2.74
C LEU A 431 -10.37 -17.80 2.81
N VAL A 432 -11.51 -17.93 3.48
CA VAL A 432 -12.45 -16.81 3.67
C VAL A 432 -11.86 -15.76 4.59
N ILE A 433 -11.27 -16.17 5.72
CA ILE A 433 -10.64 -15.26 6.69
C ILE A 433 -9.45 -14.54 6.05
N PHE A 434 -8.62 -15.26 5.29
CA PHE A 434 -7.49 -14.70 4.57
C PHE A 434 -7.93 -13.61 3.58
N ILE A 435 -8.97 -13.87 2.77
CA ILE A 435 -9.51 -12.88 1.82
C ILE A 435 -10.08 -11.67 2.56
N LEU A 436 -10.81 -11.88 3.66
CA LEU A 436 -11.37 -10.78 4.46
C LEU A 436 -10.26 -9.92 5.09
N GLN A 437 -9.24 -10.54 5.68
CA GLN A 437 -8.08 -9.83 6.23
C GLN A 437 -7.34 -9.03 5.17
N TYR A 438 -7.16 -9.59 3.97
CA TYR A 438 -6.56 -8.87 2.85
C TYR A 438 -7.38 -7.63 2.46
N ILE A 439 -8.70 -7.78 2.31
CA ILE A 439 -9.58 -6.65 1.98
C ILE A 439 -9.47 -5.55 3.05
N TYR A 440 -9.48 -5.91 4.34
CA TYR A 440 -9.38 -4.92 5.40
C TYR A 440 -8.00 -4.32 5.59
N LEU A 441 -6.92 -5.03 5.23
CA LEU A 441 -5.58 -4.46 5.13
C LEU A 441 -5.53 -3.35 4.08
N VAL A 442 -6.07 -3.61 2.89
CA VAL A 442 -6.17 -2.61 1.81
C VAL A 442 -7.04 -1.42 2.25
N ILE A 443 -8.19 -1.68 2.88
CA ILE A 443 -9.06 -0.61 3.42
C ILE A 443 -8.30 0.21 4.47
N MET A 444 -7.51 -0.40 5.34
CA MET A 444 -6.72 0.30 6.36
C MET A 444 -5.68 1.22 5.72
N CYS A 445 -4.92 0.73 4.74
CA CYS A 445 -3.93 1.53 4.02
C CYS A 445 -4.58 2.71 3.27
N ILE A 446 -5.66 2.46 2.53
CA ILE A 446 -6.42 3.51 1.84
C ILE A 446 -6.99 4.52 2.84
N SER A 447 -7.47 4.06 4.00
CA SER A 447 -8.00 4.96 5.04
C SER A 447 -6.92 5.84 5.67
N ASN A 448 -5.70 5.34 5.80
CA ASN A 448 -4.57 6.13 6.28
C ASN A 448 -4.05 7.10 5.21
N HIS A 449 -3.54 6.59 4.09
CA HIS A 449 -2.88 7.42 3.09
C HIS A 449 -3.86 8.18 2.20
N GLY A 450 -5.02 7.59 1.89
CA GLY A 450 -6.05 8.22 1.07
C GLY A 450 -6.72 9.40 1.78
N SER A 451 -6.98 9.31 3.08
CA SER A 451 -7.51 10.44 3.86
C SER A 451 -6.52 11.61 3.87
N ASP A 452 -5.23 11.31 4.06
CA ASP A 452 -4.16 12.32 4.07
C ASP A 452 -4.03 12.97 2.71
N SER A 453 -4.02 12.17 1.63
CA SER A 453 -3.87 12.71 0.28
C SER A 453 -5.04 13.60 -0.11
N VAL A 454 -6.27 13.24 0.25
CA VAL A 454 -7.46 14.08 0.01
C VAL A 454 -7.34 15.40 0.74
N PHE A 455 -6.95 15.36 2.02
CA PHE A 455 -6.76 16.56 2.83
C PHE A 455 -5.67 17.47 2.24
N LEU A 456 -4.48 16.92 1.96
CA LEU A 456 -3.36 17.67 1.42
C LEU A 456 -3.66 18.24 0.03
N HIS A 457 -4.41 17.52 -0.80
CA HIS A 457 -4.87 18.01 -2.10
C HIS A 457 -5.74 19.27 -1.94
N ILE A 458 -6.71 19.26 -1.01
CA ILE A 458 -7.58 20.43 -0.77
C ILE A 458 -6.77 21.60 -0.19
N VAL A 459 -5.79 21.33 0.68
CA VAL A 459 -4.88 22.37 1.18
C VAL A 459 -4.09 23.00 0.03
N LEU A 460 -3.55 22.20 -0.90
CA LEU A 460 -2.84 22.71 -2.08
C LEU A 460 -3.76 23.53 -2.99
N HIS A 461 -5.04 23.16 -3.14
CA HIS A 461 -6.03 24.00 -3.84
C HIS A 461 -6.16 25.37 -3.19
N VAL A 462 -6.28 25.42 -1.86
CA VAL A 462 -6.37 26.69 -1.12
C VAL A 462 -5.08 27.51 -1.30
N CYS A 463 -3.90 26.88 -1.29
CA CYS A 463 -2.64 27.55 -1.62
C CYS A 463 -2.65 28.18 -3.02
N GLY A 464 -3.14 27.46 -4.04
CA GLY A 464 -3.27 28.00 -5.40
C GLY A 464 -4.24 29.18 -5.47
N GLN A 465 -5.31 29.16 -4.68
CA GLN A 465 -6.23 30.30 -4.58
C GLN A 465 -5.61 31.51 -3.87
N LEU A 466 -4.76 31.28 -2.85
CA LEU A 466 -3.98 32.35 -2.22
C LEU A 466 -2.97 32.95 -3.20
N GLU A 467 -2.32 32.14 -4.02
CA GLU A 467 -1.41 32.61 -5.08
C GLU A 467 -2.13 33.49 -6.11
N ILE A 468 -3.32 33.08 -6.56
CA ILE A 468 -4.16 33.90 -7.45
C ILE A 468 -4.56 35.20 -6.76
N LEU A 469 -4.95 35.16 -5.48
CA LEU A 469 -5.32 36.35 -4.72
C LEU A 469 -4.13 37.33 -4.62
N LYS A 470 -2.92 36.82 -4.36
CA LYS A 470 -1.69 37.63 -4.32
C LYS A 470 -1.42 38.30 -5.66
N ALA A 471 -1.52 37.56 -6.76
CA ALA A 471 -1.36 38.11 -8.11
C ALA A 471 -2.40 39.22 -8.40
N ASN A 472 -3.66 39.02 -7.99
CA ASN A 472 -4.72 40.02 -8.14
C ASN A 472 -4.47 41.29 -7.32
N PHE A 473 -3.84 41.19 -6.15
CA PHE A 473 -3.45 42.37 -5.37
C PHE A 473 -2.31 43.14 -6.05
N ILE A 474 -1.28 42.44 -6.53
CA ILE A 474 -0.12 43.07 -7.20
C ILE A 474 -0.55 43.77 -8.47
N ASN A 475 -1.33 43.09 -9.32
CA ASN A 475 -1.77 43.58 -10.62
C ASN A 475 -3.11 44.35 -10.55
N PHE A 476 -3.43 44.94 -9.40
CA PHE A 476 -4.72 45.63 -9.23
C PHE A 476 -4.76 46.93 -10.04
N ASP A 477 -5.63 46.97 -11.05
CA ASP A 477 -5.82 48.16 -11.89
C ASP A 477 -6.68 49.22 -11.18
N ILE A 478 -6.09 50.39 -10.94
CA ILE A 478 -6.72 51.56 -10.30
C ILE A 478 -7.47 52.43 -11.32
N THR A 479 -7.14 52.34 -12.61
CA THR A 479 -7.70 53.23 -13.64
C THR A 479 -9.15 52.91 -14.00
N SER A 480 -9.52 51.63 -13.92
CA SER A 480 -10.87 51.18 -14.22
C SER A 480 -11.92 51.66 -13.19
N PRO A 481 -13.18 51.90 -13.62
CA PRO A 481 -14.24 52.39 -12.75
C PRO A 481 -14.56 51.41 -11.60
N LYS A 482 -15.19 51.93 -10.54
CA LYS A 482 -15.61 51.16 -9.34
C LYS A 482 -14.44 50.51 -8.58
N VAL A 483 -13.30 51.20 -8.50
CA VAL A 483 -12.10 50.80 -7.75
C VAL A 483 -12.43 50.27 -6.35
N TYR A 484 -13.28 50.99 -5.60
CA TYR A 484 -13.67 50.60 -4.24
C TYR A 484 -14.38 49.24 -4.20
N GLU A 485 -15.36 49.01 -5.09
CA GLU A 485 -16.11 47.75 -5.14
C GLU A 485 -15.20 46.58 -5.55
N ARG A 486 -14.36 46.78 -6.58
CA ARG A 486 -13.42 45.76 -7.06
C ARG A 486 -12.39 45.38 -6.01
N PHE A 487 -11.84 46.36 -5.29
CA PHE A 487 -10.90 46.08 -4.20
C PHE A 487 -11.62 45.35 -3.05
N ASN A 488 -12.83 45.77 -2.69
CA ASN A 488 -13.61 45.10 -1.66
C ASN A 488 -13.91 43.64 -2.00
N THR A 489 -14.10 43.31 -3.28
CA THR A 489 -14.21 41.91 -3.74
C THR A 489 -12.95 41.10 -3.43
N LEU A 490 -11.75 41.67 -3.54
CA LEU A 490 -10.50 41.00 -3.15
C LEU A 490 -10.41 40.78 -1.64
N ILE A 491 -10.87 41.74 -0.83
CA ILE A 491 -10.93 41.59 0.64
C ILE A 491 -11.89 40.47 1.03
N LEU A 492 -13.09 40.46 0.45
CA LEU A 492 -14.08 39.42 0.67
C LEU A 492 -13.56 38.04 0.24
N ARG A 493 -12.77 37.99 -0.85
CA ARG A 493 -12.11 36.77 -1.28
C ARG A 493 -11.05 36.29 -0.27
N HIS A 494 -10.21 37.19 0.24
CA HIS A 494 -9.23 36.88 1.28
C HIS A 494 -9.89 36.31 2.54
N ASP A 495 -10.93 36.98 3.03
CA ASP A 495 -11.72 36.55 4.19
C ASP A 495 -12.40 35.18 3.95
N HIS A 496 -12.88 34.92 2.74
CA HIS A 496 -13.39 33.60 2.35
C HIS A 496 -12.32 32.51 2.43
N LEU A 497 -11.14 32.74 1.84
CA LEU A 497 -10.03 31.77 1.88
C LEU A 497 -9.57 31.51 3.30
N ILE A 498 -9.47 32.55 4.13
CA ILE A 498 -9.20 32.44 5.56
C ILE A 498 -10.19 31.50 6.27
N ARG A 499 -11.49 31.66 6.01
CA ARG A 499 -12.52 30.78 6.60
C ARG A 499 -12.37 29.33 6.12
N MET A 500 -12.05 29.12 4.84
CA MET A 500 -11.82 27.79 4.28
C MET A 500 -10.60 27.12 4.94
N THR A 501 -9.48 27.82 5.04
CA THR A 501 -8.26 27.34 5.72
C THR A 501 -8.52 27.04 7.19
N ARG A 502 -9.29 27.87 7.90
CA ARG A 502 -9.64 27.62 9.31
C ARG A 502 -10.44 26.32 9.48
N LYS A 503 -11.42 26.09 8.61
CA LYS A 503 -12.21 24.85 8.59
C LYS A 503 -11.31 23.63 8.36
N LEU A 504 -10.34 23.71 7.43
CA LEU A 504 -9.35 22.65 7.21
C LEU A 504 -8.46 22.39 8.43
N ALA A 505 -7.97 23.46 9.05
CA ALA A 505 -7.13 23.36 10.25
C ALA A 505 -7.91 22.71 11.42
N GLU A 506 -9.21 23.01 11.57
CA GLU A 506 -10.08 22.38 12.57
C GLU A 506 -10.31 20.88 12.31
N ILE A 507 -10.55 20.48 11.05
CA ILE A 507 -10.71 19.07 10.66
C ILE A 507 -9.49 18.26 11.09
N ILE A 508 -8.28 18.72 10.77
CA ILE A 508 -7.09 17.88 10.94
C ILE A 508 -6.44 18.01 12.33
N ARG A 509 -6.85 18.97 13.17
CA ARG A 509 -6.13 19.32 14.42
C ARG A 509 -5.90 18.13 15.35
N PHE A 510 -6.96 17.36 15.63
CA PHE A 510 -6.88 16.19 16.49
C PHE A 510 -6.20 15.02 15.77
N VAL A 511 -6.50 14.84 14.48
CA VAL A 511 -5.89 13.80 13.64
C VAL A 511 -4.37 13.95 13.59
N LEU A 512 -3.83 15.16 13.40
CA LEU A 512 -2.39 15.42 13.42
C LEU A 512 -1.75 15.10 14.76
N MET A 513 -2.45 15.34 15.87
CA MET A 513 -1.93 15.00 17.20
C MET A 513 -1.75 13.48 17.34
N VAL A 514 -2.77 12.71 16.97
CA VAL A 514 -2.72 11.24 17.00
C VAL A 514 -1.69 10.71 15.99
N GLN A 515 -1.64 11.28 14.79
CA GLN A 515 -0.67 10.96 13.74
C GLN A 515 0.77 11.16 14.22
N LEU A 516 1.12 12.34 14.74
CA LEU A 516 2.48 12.63 15.18
C LEU A 516 2.91 11.71 16.33
N PHE A 517 2.01 11.44 17.29
CA PHE A 517 2.29 10.55 18.40
C PHE A 517 2.56 9.12 17.92
N ILE A 518 1.65 8.56 17.13
CA ILE A 518 1.76 7.18 16.61
C ILE A 518 2.98 7.05 15.69
N SER A 519 3.18 7.96 14.74
CA SER A 519 4.32 7.90 13.84
C SER A 519 5.65 8.02 14.58
N SER A 520 5.76 8.88 15.59
CA SER A 520 7.01 9.00 16.37
C SER A 520 7.36 7.70 17.11
N MET A 521 6.35 7.04 17.71
CA MET A 521 6.55 5.74 18.35
C MET A 521 6.95 4.66 17.34
N LEU A 522 6.24 4.58 16.20
CA LEU A 522 6.49 3.55 15.19
C LEU A 522 7.84 3.75 14.47
N ILE A 523 8.29 4.99 14.24
CA ILE A 523 9.62 5.26 13.67
C ILE A 523 10.72 4.69 14.56
N ILE A 524 10.60 4.83 15.88
CA ILE A 524 11.58 4.28 16.83
C ILE A 524 11.50 2.76 16.87
N ILE A 525 10.29 2.18 16.96
CA ILE A 525 10.10 0.73 17.05
C ILE A 525 10.56 0.01 15.77
N VAL A 526 10.07 0.45 14.61
CA VAL A 526 10.40 -0.14 13.30
C VAL A 526 11.86 0.17 12.93
N GLY A 527 12.35 1.37 13.27
CA GLY A 527 13.77 1.71 13.10
C GLY A 527 14.68 0.78 13.90
N PHE A 528 14.27 0.38 15.10
CA PHE A 528 15.00 -0.59 15.91
C PHE A 528 14.95 -2.00 15.31
N GLN A 529 13.79 -2.45 14.80
CA GLN A 529 13.69 -3.70 14.04
C GLN A 529 14.62 -3.73 12.82
N PHE A 530 14.71 -2.61 12.10
CA PHE A 530 15.61 -2.48 10.97
C PHE A 530 17.09 -2.63 11.37
N ILE A 531 17.51 -2.04 12.50
CA ILE A 531 18.87 -2.20 13.03
C ILE A 531 19.15 -3.67 13.37
N ILE A 532 18.22 -4.34 14.06
CA ILE A 532 18.37 -5.76 14.38
C ILE A 532 18.51 -6.58 13.08
N ALA A 533 17.66 -6.33 12.08
CA ALA A 533 17.70 -7.04 10.81
C ALA A 533 19.04 -6.92 10.08
N LEU A 534 19.66 -5.73 10.15
CA LEU A 534 21.00 -5.50 9.62
C LEU A 534 22.06 -6.32 10.37
N THR A 535 21.96 -6.44 11.70
CA THR A 535 22.92 -7.22 12.50
C THR A 535 22.78 -8.73 12.29
N THR A 536 21.56 -9.23 12.06
CA THR A 536 21.28 -10.65 11.87
C THR A 536 21.34 -11.11 10.41
N ASN A 537 21.53 -10.19 9.46
CA ASN A 537 21.47 -10.42 8.01
C ASN A 537 20.13 -11.05 7.55
N ASP A 538 19.03 -10.70 8.21
CA ASP A 538 17.68 -11.11 7.81
C ASP A 538 17.15 -10.14 6.74
N TYR A 539 17.32 -10.51 5.47
CA TYR A 539 16.90 -9.70 4.33
C TYR A 539 15.37 -9.50 4.25
N GLY A 540 14.58 -10.44 4.78
CA GLY A 540 13.12 -10.36 4.80
C GLY A 540 12.65 -9.28 5.79
N MET A 541 13.11 -9.39 7.04
CA MET A 541 12.82 -8.39 8.08
C MET A 541 13.40 -7.01 7.72
N MET A 542 14.59 -6.96 7.12
CA MET A 542 15.24 -5.72 6.70
C MET A 542 14.41 -4.99 5.64
N SER A 543 14.01 -5.69 4.56
CA SER A 543 13.23 -5.08 3.48
C SER A 543 11.87 -4.59 3.96
N LYS A 544 11.17 -5.38 4.77
CA LYS A 544 9.90 -4.99 5.40
C LYS A 544 10.03 -3.75 6.27
N SER A 545 10.98 -3.76 7.21
CA SER A 545 11.18 -2.65 8.16
C SER A 545 11.58 -1.36 7.44
N PHE A 546 12.42 -1.45 6.41
CA PHE A 546 12.80 -0.31 5.57
C PHE A 546 11.60 0.32 4.87
N LEU A 547 10.73 -0.49 4.28
CA LEU A 547 9.57 0.00 3.53
C LEU A 547 8.55 0.65 4.46
N VAL A 548 8.22 0.01 5.58
CA VAL A 548 7.33 0.59 6.61
C VAL A 548 7.90 1.88 7.18
N LEU A 549 9.20 1.92 7.49
CA LEU A 549 9.86 3.14 7.97
C LEU A 549 9.79 4.26 6.91
N SER A 550 10.05 3.94 5.65
CA SER A 550 9.98 4.90 4.55
C SER A 550 8.56 5.48 4.38
N ALA A 551 7.52 4.66 4.55
CA ALA A 551 6.13 5.09 4.47
C ALA A 551 5.79 6.14 5.53
N PHE A 552 6.16 5.91 6.80
CA PHE A 552 5.92 6.90 7.87
C PHE A 552 6.72 8.19 7.68
N LEU A 553 7.98 8.08 7.23
CA LEU A 553 8.82 9.24 6.95
C LEU A 553 8.27 10.09 5.81
N ILE A 554 7.84 9.47 4.72
CA ILE A 554 7.19 10.14 3.59
C ILE A 554 5.90 10.82 4.05
N GLN A 555 5.06 10.12 4.83
CA GLN A 555 3.82 10.68 5.35
C GLN A 555 4.04 11.95 6.19
N LEU A 556 5.00 11.93 7.13
CA LEU A 556 5.35 13.11 7.93
C LEU A 556 5.96 14.23 7.10
N THR A 557 6.80 13.89 6.12
CA THR A 557 7.42 14.85 5.20
C THR A 557 6.36 15.58 4.39
N LEU A 558 5.37 14.86 3.83
CA LEU A 558 4.30 15.46 3.03
C LEU A 558 3.46 16.45 3.85
N TYR A 559 3.07 16.08 5.07
CA TYR A 559 2.37 16.99 5.97
C TYR A 559 3.17 18.26 6.28
N SER A 560 4.47 18.09 6.51
CA SER A 560 5.36 19.19 6.90
C SER A 560 5.65 20.14 5.74
N ILE A 561 5.88 19.61 4.53
CA ILE A 561 6.08 20.41 3.32
C ILE A 561 4.81 21.22 3.00
N VAL A 562 3.65 20.56 2.96
CA VAL A 562 2.39 21.24 2.61
C VAL A 562 1.96 22.21 3.72
N GLY A 563 2.19 21.85 4.98
CA GLY A 563 1.93 22.73 6.13
C GLY A 563 2.78 24.00 6.12
N ASP A 564 4.08 23.87 5.84
CA ASP A 564 5.00 25.00 5.72
C ASP A 564 4.67 25.85 4.48
N TYR A 565 4.36 25.21 3.36
CA TYR A 565 3.92 25.91 2.14
C TYR A 565 2.62 26.71 2.35
N LEU A 566 1.62 26.13 3.02
CA LEU A 566 0.38 26.84 3.37
C LEU A 566 0.67 28.07 4.25
N LYS A 567 1.51 27.89 5.28
CA LYS A 567 1.91 28.99 6.17
C LYS A 567 2.58 30.11 5.38
N MET A 568 3.55 29.78 4.52
CA MET A 568 4.24 30.73 3.64
C MET A 568 3.26 31.48 2.73
N GLN A 569 2.33 30.77 2.08
CA GLN A 569 1.32 31.37 1.20
C GLN A 569 0.44 32.38 1.94
N MET A 570 0.08 32.11 3.19
CA MET A 570 -0.69 33.02 4.04
C MET A 570 0.11 34.26 4.48
N GLU A 571 1.39 34.10 4.83
CA GLU A 571 2.27 35.20 5.24
C GLU A 571 2.56 36.17 4.09
N GLU A 572 2.79 35.66 2.88
CA GLU A 572 3.13 36.45 1.69
C GLU A 572 1.99 37.37 1.21
N VAL A 573 0.73 37.12 1.61
CA VAL A 573 -0.40 38.00 1.23
C VAL A 573 -0.14 39.44 1.66
N ALA A 574 0.44 39.67 2.83
CA ALA A 574 0.77 41.00 3.32
C ALA A 574 1.74 41.73 2.39
N GLN A 575 2.76 40.99 1.96
CA GLN A 575 3.82 41.48 1.10
C GLN A 575 3.29 41.79 -0.31
N SER A 576 2.39 40.96 -0.84
CA SER A 576 1.73 41.24 -2.12
C SER A 576 0.88 42.50 -2.08
N VAL A 577 0.14 42.73 -0.98
CA VAL A 577 -0.62 43.97 -0.80
C VAL A 577 0.32 45.18 -0.65
N TYR A 578 1.44 45.03 0.06
CA TYR A 578 2.44 46.09 0.21
C TYR A 578 3.08 46.51 -1.13
N HIS A 579 3.31 45.56 -2.04
CA HIS A 579 3.84 45.83 -3.38
C HIS A 579 2.79 46.33 -4.39
N SER A 580 1.51 46.37 -4.02
CA SER A 580 0.48 46.99 -4.86
C SER A 580 0.60 48.52 -4.85
N PHE A 581 -0.11 49.19 -5.76
CA PHE A 581 -0.23 50.65 -5.80
C PHE A 581 -1.15 51.21 -4.70
N TRP A 582 -1.01 50.72 -3.46
CA TRP A 582 -1.91 51.02 -2.34
C TRP A 582 -1.95 52.50 -1.94
N TYR A 583 -0.88 53.23 -2.22
CA TYR A 583 -0.74 54.67 -1.96
C TYR A 583 -1.58 55.54 -2.90
N ASP A 584 -1.94 55.01 -4.07
CA ASP A 584 -2.81 55.68 -5.04
C ASP A 584 -4.30 55.31 -4.85
N LEU A 585 -4.62 54.45 -3.88
CA LEU A 585 -6.00 54.04 -3.59
C LEU A 585 -6.76 55.07 -2.75
N PRO A 586 -8.09 55.14 -2.88
CA PRO A 586 -8.91 56.01 -2.04
C PRO A 586 -8.73 55.70 -0.54
N ILE A 587 -8.71 56.74 0.31
CA ILE A 587 -8.49 56.64 1.78
C ILE A 587 -9.36 55.56 2.45
N LYS A 588 -10.62 55.39 1.99
CA LYS A 588 -11.53 54.36 2.51
C LYS A 588 -10.99 52.93 2.29
N VAL A 589 -10.32 52.69 1.17
CA VAL A 589 -9.69 51.40 0.82
C VAL A 589 -8.39 51.21 1.58
N THR A 590 -7.56 52.25 1.68
CA THR A 590 -6.27 52.21 2.38
C THR A 590 -6.41 51.82 3.85
N LYS A 591 -7.49 52.25 4.51
CA LYS A 591 -7.81 51.80 5.89
C LYS A 591 -8.04 50.29 5.99
N ASN A 592 -8.67 49.68 4.99
CA ASN A 592 -8.93 48.24 4.98
C ASN A 592 -7.65 47.42 4.75
N ILE A 593 -6.68 47.97 4.01
CA ILE A 593 -5.38 47.34 3.77
C ILE A 593 -4.60 47.12 5.07
N ILE A 594 -4.67 48.09 5.99
CA ILE A 594 -4.03 47.97 7.31
C ILE A 594 -4.54 46.72 8.04
N PHE A 595 -5.84 46.47 8.01
CA PHE A 595 -6.41 45.27 8.61
C PHE A 595 -5.90 43.99 7.96
N ILE A 596 -5.75 43.95 6.63
CA ILE A 596 -5.18 42.79 5.92
C ILE A 596 -3.73 42.54 6.36
N MET A 597 -2.91 43.59 6.45
CA MET A 597 -1.52 43.49 6.90
C MET A 597 -1.40 43.10 8.38
N MET A 598 -2.30 43.57 9.25
CA MET A 598 -2.34 43.12 10.64
C MET A 598 -2.73 41.65 10.75
N TRP A 599 -3.68 41.19 9.93
CA TRP A 599 -4.22 39.84 10.01
C TRP A 599 -3.22 38.77 9.57
N THR A 600 -2.41 39.10 8.58
CA THR A 600 -1.35 38.22 8.04
C THR A 600 -0.18 38.01 9.01
N GLN A 601 -0.05 38.81 10.06
CA GLN A 601 0.88 38.56 11.19
C GLN A 601 0.47 37.35 12.05
N PHE A 602 -0.77 36.86 11.90
CA PHE A 602 -1.29 35.68 12.58
C PHE A 602 -1.76 34.63 11.56
N PRO A 603 -0.84 34.09 10.73
CA PRO A 603 -1.19 33.18 9.65
C PRO A 603 -1.82 31.89 10.21
N ILE A 604 -2.85 31.40 9.52
CA ILE A 604 -3.43 30.10 9.84
C ILE A 604 -2.40 29.03 9.45
N LYS A 605 -2.00 28.22 10.43
CA LYS A 605 -1.04 27.14 10.30
C LYS A 605 -1.67 25.82 10.71
N LEU A 606 -1.19 24.72 10.15
CA LEU A 606 -1.61 23.39 10.57
C LEU A 606 -0.98 23.09 11.93
N GLN A 607 -1.80 22.76 12.93
CA GLN A 607 -1.35 22.50 14.29
C GLN A 607 -1.91 21.17 14.81
N ALA A 608 -1.05 20.38 15.42
CA ALA A 608 -1.41 19.20 16.18
C ALA A 608 -1.84 19.60 17.61
N GLY A 609 -3.12 19.39 17.93
CA GLY A 609 -3.66 19.59 19.29
C GLY A 609 -3.52 21.01 19.87
N TYR A 610 -3.31 22.03 19.04
CA TYR A 610 -2.89 23.41 19.42
C TYR A 610 -1.47 23.58 19.96
N PHE A 611 -0.73 22.49 20.18
CA PHE A 611 0.60 22.55 20.80
C PHE A 611 1.72 22.67 19.77
N VAL A 612 1.68 21.84 18.73
CA VAL A 612 2.80 21.66 17.79
C VAL A 612 2.37 22.13 16.40
N VAL A 613 3.15 23.05 15.81
CA VAL A 613 2.97 23.46 14.41
C VAL A 613 3.57 22.38 13.52
N VAL A 614 2.86 21.99 12.47
CA VAL A 614 3.37 20.98 11.52
C VAL A 614 4.09 21.70 10.37
N ASP A 615 5.40 21.82 10.54
CA ASP A 615 6.33 22.44 9.59
C ASP A 615 7.63 21.61 9.45
N LEU A 616 8.49 21.99 8.50
CA LEU A 616 9.77 21.32 8.25
C LEU A 616 10.70 21.35 9.48
N GLY A 617 10.62 22.39 10.31
CA GLY A 617 11.41 22.50 11.54
C GLY A 617 11.05 21.42 12.56
N THR A 618 9.75 21.20 12.75
CA THR A 618 9.21 20.16 13.64
C THR A 618 9.55 18.77 13.13
N TYR A 619 9.42 18.53 11.81
CA TYR A 619 9.86 17.28 11.19
C TYR A 619 11.33 16.97 11.47
N MET A 620 12.22 17.95 11.26
CA MET A 620 13.65 17.78 11.51
C MET A 620 13.93 17.48 12.99
N SER A 621 13.17 18.07 13.91
CA SER A 621 13.26 17.77 15.35
C SER A 621 12.87 16.32 15.66
N ILE A 622 11.76 15.84 15.09
CA ILE A 622 11.30 14.45 15.24
C ILE A 622 12.34 13.46 14.69
N LEU A 623 12.94 13.75 13.52
CA LEU A 623 14.01 12.92 12.97
C LEU A 623 15.24 12.86 13.87
N LYS A 624 15.75 14.04 14.29
CA LYS A 624 16.94 14.13 15.14
C LYS A 624 16.75 13.36 16.45
N THR A 625 15.60 13.54 17.09
CA THR A 625 15.27 12.84 18.33
C THR A 625 15.15 11.34 18.11
N SER A 626 14.46 10.89 17.05
CA SER A 626 14.33 9.47 16.70
C SER A 626 15.69 8.80 16.45
N ILE A 627 16.56 9.44 15.66
CA ILE A 627 17.92 8.94 15.40
C ILE A 627 18.74 8.88 16.69
N SER A 628 18.60 9.87 17.58
CA SER A 628 19.28 9.86 18.88
C SER A 628 18.83 8.68 19.75
N TYR A 629 17.53 8.40 19.82
CA TYR A 629 17.00 7.24 20.55
C TYR A 629 17.48 5.92 19.95
N LEU A 630 17.41 5.78 18.63
CA LEU A 630 17.92 4.60 17.92
C LEU A 630 19.42 4.38 18.14
N SER A 631 20.22 5.47 18.21
CA SER A 631 21.65 5.38 18.49
C SER A 631 21.92 4.83 19.89
N VAL A 632 21.16 5.28 20.90
CA VAL A 632 21.26 4.75 22.27
C VAL A 632 20.88 3.28 22.31
N LEU A 633 19.75 2.92 21.70
CA LEU A 633 19.28 1.52 21.64
C LEU A 633 20.29 0.58 20.97
N ARG A 634 20.93 1.04 19.89
CA ARG A 634 22.00 0.29 19.22
C ARG A 634 23.18 0.02 20.16
N VAL A 635 23.68 1.05 20.85
CA VAL A 635 24.81 0.90 21.78
C VAL A 635 24.48 -0.05 22.92
N MET A 636 23.23 -0.04 23.42
CA MET A 636 22.78 -0.96 24.46
C MET A 636 22.84 -2.43 24.00
N ILE A 637 22.43 -2.73 22.76
CA ILE A 637 22.56 -4.09 22.20
C ILE A 637 24.03 -4.50 22.07
N GLU A 638 24.86 -3.61 21.52
CA GLU A 638 26.29 -3.91 21.34
C GLU A 638 26.93 -4.21 22.71
N ALA A 639 26.61 -3.45 23.75
CA ALA A 639 27.06 -3.70 25.13
C ALA A 639 26.58 -5.06 25.68
N ASP A 640 25.30 -5.41 25.53
CA ASP A 640 24.77 -6.70 25.99
C ASP A 640 25.40 -7.90 25.24
N SER A 641 25.73 -7.73 23.96
CA SER A 641 26.41 -8.77 23.19
C SER A 641 27.86 -9.02 23.65
N VAL A 642 28.56 -7.96 24.08
CA VAL A 642 29.92 -8.06 24.65
C VAL A 642 29.88 -8.73 26.03
N VAL A 643 28.93 -8.36 26.89
CA VAL A 643 28.77 -8.99 28.22
C VAL A 643 28.49 -10.50 28.11
N ASN A 644 27.67 -10.91 27.12
CA ASN A 644 27.36 -12.33 26.90
C ASN A 644 28.49 -13.13 26.23
N THR A 645 29.47 -12.47 25.61
CA THR A 645 30.64 -13.13 24.99
C THR A 645 31.85 -13.19 25.93
N GLU A 646 31.96 -12.27 26.89
CA GLU A 646 33.06 -12.25 27.87
C GLU A 646 32.81 -13.11 29.12
N ILE A 647 31.56 -13.52 29.39
CA ILE A 647 31.22 -14.39 30.54
C ILE A 647 30.77 -15.76 30.04
N PRO A 648 31.65 -16.78 30.02
CA PRO A 648 31.22 -18.12 29.67
C PRO A 648 30.36 -18.74 30.78
N SER A 649 29.34 -19.49 30.35
CA SER A 649 28.19 -20.03 31.09
C SER A 649 28.50 -21.10 32.17
N TYR A 650 29.68 -21.07 32.78
CA TYR A 650 30.05 -21.96 33.89
C TYR A 650 30.05 -21.27 35.26
N MET A 651 29.88 -19.94 35.33
CA MET A 651 29.70 -19.25 36.61
C MET A 651 28.21 -19.01 36.89
N GLY A 652 27.63 -19.91 37.69
CA GLY A 652 26.29 -19.73 38.27
C GLY A 652 26.20 -18.49 39.18
N PRO A 653 24.97 -18.06 39.56
CA PRO A 653 24.73 -16.77 40.18
C PRO A 653 25.26 -16.73 41.62
N LEU A 654 26.44 -16.12 41.81
CA LEU A 654 27.04 -15.88 43.14
C LEU A 654 26.79 -14.46 43.68
N TRP A 655 25.81 -13.73 43.12
CA TRP A 655 25.52 -12.33 43.49
C TRP A 655 24.27 -12.12 44.36
N LEU A 656 23.80 -13.13 45.10
CA LEU A 656 22.62 -13.00 45.96
C LEU A 656 22.86 -13.05 47.48
N HIS A 657 24.11 -13.05 47.96
CA HIS A 657 24.39 -13.06 49.41
C HIS A 657 25.39 -11.99 49.85
N ARG A 658 24.91 -10.75 50.02
CA ARG A 658 25.32 -9.91 51.15
C ARG A 658 24.11 -9.16 51.71
N ARG A 659 23.60 -9.66 52.84
CA ARG A 659 22.71 -8.91 53.75
C ARG A 659 23.49 -7.78 54.44
N PRO A 660 22.81 -6.70 54.88
CA PRO A 660 23.43 -5.57 55.55
C PRO A 660 23.64 -5.85 57.04
N LEU A 661 24.80 -5.51 57.59
CA LEU A 661 25.06 -5.45 59.03
C LEU A 661 25.16 -3.98 59.47
N ARG A 662 24.54 -3.75 60.63
CA ARG A 662 24.14 -2.49 61.28
C ARG A 662 25.32 -1.69 61.84
N SER A 663 25.15 -0.36 61.76
CA SER A 663 25.45 0.70 62.74
C SER A 663 26.61 0.55 63.74
N ASP A 664 27.51 1.53 63.71
CA ASP A 664 28.07 2.09 64.94
C ASP A 664 28.07 3.63 64.91
N THR A 665 27.60 4.18 66.02
CA THR A 665 27.39 5.60 66.33
C THR A 665 28.68 6.26 66.87
N ARG A 666 29.01 7.51 66.49
CA ARG A 666 28.95 8.78 67.29
C ARG A 666 30.37 9.46 67.33
N PRO A 667 30.57 10.73 67.79
CA PRO A 667 30.10 12.06 67.32
C PRO A 667 31.21 13.18 67.30
N LEU A 668 30.81 14.46 67.11
CA LEU A 668 31.46 15.76 67.49
C LEU A 668 32.25 16.60 66.44
N ARG A 669 31.55 17.58 65.81
CA ARG A 669 31.61 19.07 65.93
C ARG A 669 32.99 19.84 66.02
N PRO A 670 33.04 21.19 65.86
CA PRO A 670 33.53 21.93 64.67
C PRO A 670 34.61 23.02 64.96
N HIS A 671 35.12 23.72 63.92
CA HIS A 671 35.57 25.14 63.84
C HIS A 671 36.50 25.28 62.61
N MET A 672 36.72 26.40 61.89
CA MET A 672 36.07 27.70 61.63
C MET A 672 37.09 28.46 60.75
N GLY A 673 36.64 29.27 59.80
CA GLY A 673 37.47 30.24 59.07
C GLY A 673 36.83 30.61 57.72
N LEU A 674 36.05 31.70 57.65
CA LEU A 674 36.48 33.04 57.18
C LEU A 674 36.89 32.98 55.69
N LEU A 675 36.27 33.65 54.71
CA LEU A 675 35.68 34.99 54.64
C LEU A 675 34.68 35.12 53.46
N HIS A 676 33.72 36.03 53.65
CA HIS A 676 32.74 36.69 52.77
C HIS A 676 33.37 37.31 51.46
N PRO A 677 32.63 37.98 50.55
CA PRO A 677 31.39 37.65 49.81
C PRO A 677 31.35 38.23 48.36
N TYR A 678 30.29 38.02 47.56
CA TYR A 678 29.43 39.11 47.05
C TYR A 678 28.29 38.57 46.16
N MET A 679 27.09 38.85 46.66
CA MET A 679 25.78 39.09 46.03
C MET A 679 25.10 38.10 45.06
N ARG A 680 23.90 37.73 45.51
CA ARG A 680 22.76 37.14 44.80
C ARG A 680 21.83 38.32 44.31
N PRO A 681 20.55 38.10 43.95
CA PRO A 681 19.91 38.39 42.65
C PRO A 681 19.00 39.64 42.61
N SER A 682 18.49 40.03 41.43
CA SER A 682 17.29 40.89 41.29
C SER A 682 16.62 40.62 39.93
N GLN A 683 15.45 40.00 39.88
CA GLN A 683 14.10 40.63 39.90
C GLN A 683 13.81 41.63 38.77
N PHE A 684 12.79 41.26 37.97
CA PHE A 684 11.74 42.07 37.32
C PHE A 684 12.09 43.49 36.83
N HIS A 685 11.92 43.72 35.51
CA HIS A 685 10.92 44.70 35.03
C HIS A 685 10.61 44.56 33.53
N ILE A 686 9.31 44.56 33.27
CA ILE A 686 8.62 44.86 32.00
C ILE A 686 8.95 46.31 31.58
N ARG A 687 9.18 46.57 30.27
CA ARG A 687 8.48 47.61 29.45
C ARG A 687 9.07 47.76 28.02
N PRO A 688 8.34 48.41 27.10
CA PRO A 688 8.21 48.02 25.69
C PRO A 688 8.99 48.92 24.71
N LEU A 689 9.12 48.43 23.48
CA LEU A 689 8.77 49.14 22.25
C LEU A 689 8.61 48.13 21.11
#